data_AF-A0A4T0FXM6-F1
#
_entry.id   AF-A0A4T0FXM6-F1
#
_cell.length_a   1.000
_cell.length_b   1.000
_cell.length_c   1.000
_cell.angle_alpha   90.00
_cell.angle_beta   90.00
_cell.angle_gamma   90.00
#
_symmetry.space_group_name_H-M   'P 1'
#
loop_
_entity.id
_entity.type
_entity.pdbx_description
1 polymer ?
#
loop_
_entity_poly.entity_id
_entity_poly.type
_entity_poly.pdbx_seq_one_letter_code
_entity_poly.pdbx_strand_id
1 'polypeptide(L)'
;MINTAGQRRRSSIDPSKLQPMYKVQHKPGPQFNVMFIGAGNINFGSDEGPWNHSARIENKWGTRLRVTALVDPSKGRADQELEKKRSSFVAIAYNDTKWFSNLNDAVAGLRPDELPDAIIVGAPPQFRGGLNPPANLELDLIDKFPNAALFLEKPVTTGPAKEAVEVGKKIAAAGNVTSVGYMLRYSRAVQTMIKIIEENNLTVIGTVARYIAAYEKIAKEDWWDKARSCGPIVEQATHFCDLSRYFGGDVSLDTVQAHSVEWNEEPGKLSKMPINEENIKMEDRIPRFTTANWKYDTGAVGTLVHGVALHDTDYYTELTVYTDGHQLRLVDPYNNPALYIRKPGSNAESHMSFSNDDCFYSEISNWGDEIEKHAEHVTEEDLDTRILSTYEDAVQSYELTWAIRHAAEAGRKFPAQNVIIGPEPACKTDVDCLKRMGIKQILNTARECDDPLKLSNEFKYLKLDMIDNPGAINVQDFLNKGSDFIDDAKLHSRPIYVHCKAGKSRSVAIVIAHLIRANRWDINRAYDYVKQRRESASPNIGFIAELMLFQKDMNILDYSENNDASTSSTTTPHSPDKKLKSNFDGLTGCRTPSSRPLSAGPGVLTKVKQSKPSLEHRVEDDLKNRLHIQETLGNHSEVEKKDRSGRYIHPKRAPLDNRLQPLRRVSKAGLESATLDFLKEFDYEKDDPGKESIREQPNVESGSTGADTSISEAVAETEIEAEAEAERNPKSDHPNNNTNIAPSLEQS
;
A
#
# COMPACT_ATOMS: atom_id res chain seq x y z
N MET A 1 -30.34 -30.27 -13.10
CA MET A 1 -30.18 -30.27 -11.63
C MET A 1 -30.62 -28.91 -11.11
N ILE A 2 -31.36 -28.90 -10.01
CA ILE A 2 -32.14 -27.74 -9.54
C ILE A 2 -31.19 -26.62 -9.11
N ASN A 3 -31.25 -25.50 -9.84
CA ASN A 3 -30.58 -24.26 -9.51
C ASN A 3 -31.35 -23.60 -8.35
N THR A 4 -31.03 -24.00 -7.11
CA THR A 4 -31.52 -23.28 -5.93
C THR A 4 -30.72 -21.99 -5.78
N ALA A 5 -31.42 -20.85 -5.89
CA ALA A 5 -30.93 -19.49 -5.72
C ALA A 5 -30.43 -19.15 -4.29
N GLY A 6 -29.72 -20.07 -3.62
CA GLY A 6 -29.35 -19.97 -2.20
C GLY A 6 -27.90 -20.29 -1.84
N GLN A 7 -27.08 -20.85 -2.74
CA GLN A 7 -25.65 -21.07 -2.47
C GLN A 7 -24.80 -20.01 -3.18
N ARG A 8 -24.53 -18.89 -2.50
CA ARG A 8 -23.57 -17.87 -2.95
C ARG A 8 -22.12 -18.13 -2.50
N ARG A 9 -21.86 -19.22 -1.75
CA ARG A 9 -20.51 -19.58 -1.28
C ARG A 9 -19.97 -20.76 -2.08
N ARG A 10 -18.67 -20.70 -2.42
CA ARG A 10 -17.95 -21.80 -3.10
C ARG A 10 -17.86 -23.01 -2.18
N SER A 11 -18.14 -24.19 -2.71
CA SER A 11 -18.12 -25.42 -1.93
C SER A 11 -16.71 -25.81 -1.51
N SER A 12 -16.57 -26.46 -0.35
CA SER A 12 -15.29 -27.06 0.08
C SER A 12 -14.76 -28.02 -0.98
N ILE A 13 -13.44 -28.07 -1.18
CA ILE A 13 -12.77 -29.30 -1.64
C ILE A 13 -12.46 -30.15 -0.41
N ASP A 14 -12.46 -31.48 -0.54
CA ASP A 14 -12.21 -32.36 0.60
C ASP A 14 -10.81 -32.12 1.21
N PRO A 15 -10.71 -31.63 2.47
CA PRO A 15 -9.42 -31.37 3.11
C PRO A 15 -8.54 -32.62 3.27
N SER A 16 -9.13 -33.81 3.16
CA SER A 16 -8.41 -35.09 3.24
C SER A 16 -7.63 -35.44 1.97
N LYS A 17 -8.06 -34.88 0.82
CA LYS A 17 -7.42 -35.06 -0.49
C LYS A 17 -6.21 -34.14 -0.67
N LEU A 18 -6.15 -33.05 0.09
CA LEU A 18 -4.99 -32.15 0.15
C LEU A 18 -3.87 -32.82 0.97
N GLN A 19 -2.86 -33.34 0.29
CA GLN A 19 -1.77 -34.07 0.91
C GLN A 19 -0.47 -33.24 0.92
N PRO A 20 0.37 -33.37 1.97
CA PRO A 20 1.69 -32.75 1.99
C PRO A 20 2.53 -33.19 0.78
N MET A 21 3.29 -32.26 0.19
CA MET A 21 4.09 -32.48 -1.02
C MET A 21 4.99 -33.73 -0.94
N TYR A 22 5.61 -34.00 0.21
CA TYR A 22 6.50 -35.16 0.39
C TYR A 22 5.78 -36.53 0.46
N LYS A 23 4.46 -36.56 0.53
CA LYS A 23 3.64 -37.79 0.51
C LYS A 23 3.06 -38.11 -0.86
N VAL A 24 3.29 -37.24 -1.84
CA VAL A 24 2.73 -37.37 -3.18
C VAL A 24 3.27 -38.63 -3.84
N GLN A 25 2.36 -39.40 -4.43
CA GLN A 25 2.71 -40.54 -5.28
C GLN A 25 2.52 -40.12 -6.73
N HIS A 26 3.60 -40.15 -7.50
CA HIS A 26 3.54 -39.82 -8.92
C HIS A 26 2.81 -40.91 -9.70
N LYS A 27 1.78 -40.51 -10.45
CA LYS A 27 1.08 -41.41 -11.37
C LYS A 27 1.81 -41.44 -12.72
N PRO A 28 2.02 -42.62 -13.33
CA PRO A 28 2.42 -42.71 -14.73
C PRO A 28 1.42 -41.98 -15.63
N GLY A 29 1.89 -41.44 -16.75
CA GLY A 29 1.05 -40.70 -17.69
C GLY A 29 1.88 -40.09 -18.83
N PRO A 30 1.25 -39.38 -19.76
CA PRO A 30 1.95 -38.71 -20.85
C PRO A 30 2.92 -37.66 -20.31
N GLN A 31 3.94 -37.32 -21.12
CA GLN A 31 4.82 -36.18 -20.84
C GLN A 31 3.99 -34.89 -20.71
N PHE A 32 4.37 -34.02 -19.78
CA PHE A 32 3.67 -32.79 -19.46
C PHE A 32 4.61 -31.59 -19.63
N ASN A 33 4.32 -30.74 -20.62
CA ASN A 33 5.13 -29.62 -21.04
C ASN A 33 4.79 -28.35 -20.24
N VAL A 34 5.79 -27.74 -19.61
CA VAL A 34 5.64 -26.47 -18.89
C VAL A 34 6.55 -25.41 -19.47
N MET A 35 6.00 -24.20 -19.65
CA MET A 35 6.77 -22.99 -19.93
C MET A 35 6.73 -22.04 -18.73
N PHE A 36 7.87 -21.45 -18.39
CA PHE A 36 7.97 -20.39 -17.39
C PHE A 36 8.08 -19.02 -18.04
N ILE A 37 7.32 -18.06 -17.54
CA ILE A 37 7.53 -16.63 -17.78
C ILE A 37 8.16 -16.01 -16.53
N GLY A 38 9.41 -15.57 -16.65
CA GLY A 38 10.24 -14.99 -15.60
C GLY A 38 11.15 -16.01 -14.91
N ALA A 39 12.43 -15.65 -14.76
CA ALA A 39 13.47 -16.40 -14.04
C ALA A 39 13.69 -15.85 -12.62
N GLY A 40 12.68 -15.19 -12.03
CA GLY A 40 12.76 -14.57 -10.72
C GLY A 40 12.45 -15.52 -9.55
N ASN A 41 12.59 -14.98 -8.33
CA ASN A 41 12.47 -15.73 -7.07
C ASN A 41 11.12 -16.45 -6.91
N ILE A 42 10.03 -15.93 -7.47
CA ILE A 42 8.73 -16.57 -7.31
C ILE A 42 8.67 -17.94 -8.00
N ASN A 43 9.26 -18.02 -9.19
CA ASN A 43 9.36 -19.28 -9.95
C ASN A 43 10.45 -20.19 -9.40
N PHE A 44 11.65 -19.66 -9.11
CA PHE A 44 12.84 -20.49 -8.85
C PHE A 44 13.31 -20.53 -7.40
N GLY A 45 12.64 -19.82 -6.49
CA GLY A 45 12.98 -19.77 -5.08
C GLY A 45 13.85 -18.58 -4.69
N SER A 46 13.82 -18.26 -3.41
CA SER A 46 14.83 -17.45 -2.74
C SER A 46 15.01 -17.90 -1.31
N ASP A 47 16.04 -17.36 -0.64
CA ASP A 47 16.21 -17.53 0.81
C ASP A 47 15.09 -16.82 1.60
N GLU A 48 14.32 -15.95 0.93
CA GLU A 48 13.18 -15.22 1.50
C GLU A 48 11.85 -15.92 1.15
N GLY A 49 11.22 -16.53 2.16
CA GLY A 49 9.87 -17.08 2.07
C GLY A 49 9.74 -18.40 1.29
N PRO A 50 8.53 -18.98 1.24
CA PRO A 50 8.31 -20.32 0.68
C PRO A 50 8.06 -20.34 -0.84
N TRP A 51 8.12 -19.20 -1.53
CA TRP A 51 7.81 -19.08 -2.97
C TRP A 51 8.81 -19.86 -3.81
N ASN A 52 8.34 -20.85 -4.58
CA ASN A 52 9.15 -21.66 -5.49
C ASN A 52 8.20 -22.52 -6.35
N HIS A 53 7.66 -21.97 -7.44
CA HIS A 53 6.75 -22.74 -8.30
C HIS A 53 7.46 -23.93 -8.96
N SER A 54 8.72 -23.77 -9.37
CA SER A 54 9.52 -24.82 -10.00
C SER A 54 9.59 -26.10 -9.16
N ALA A 55 9.89 -25.96 -7.86
CA ALA A 55 9.92 -27.09 -6.94
C ALA A 55 8.56 -27.81 -6.84
N ARG A 56 7.45 -27.08 -6.90
CA ARG A 56 6.10 -27.64 -6.74
C ARG A 56 5.62 -28.36 -8.00
N ILE A 57 5.92 -27.82 -9.18
CA ILE A 57 5.61 -28.49 -10.44
C ILE A 57 6.47 -29.75 -10.64
N GLU A 58 7.73 -29.73 -10.19
CA GLU A 58 8.62 -30.90 -10.17
C GLU A 58 8.00 -32.02 -9.33
N ASN A 59 7.43 -31.67 -8.17
CA ASN A 59 6.74 -32.63 -7.31
C ASN A 59 5.36 -33.05 -7.85
N LYS A 60 4.66 -32.22 -8.62
CA LYS A 60 3.37 -32.61 -9.22
C LYS A 60 3.56 -33.65 -10.32
N TRP A 61 4.42 -33.37 -11.30
CA TRP A 61 4.53 -34.20 -12.50
C TRP A 61 5.72 -35.17 -12.48
N GLY A 62 6.71 -34.98 -11.60
CA GLY A 62 7.83 -35.89 -11.43
C GLY A 62 8.56 -36.14 -12.76
N THR A 63 8.75 -37.41 -13.11
CA THR A 63 9.42 -37.81 -14.37
C THR A 63 8.63 -37.52 -15.64
N ARG A 64 7.34 -37.17 -15.54
CA ARG A 64 6.54 -36.72 -16.69
C ARG A 64 6.85 -35.29 -17.08
N LEU A 65 7.40 -34.49 -16.17
CA LEU A 65 7.65 -33.06 -16.41
C LEU A 65 8.72 -32.86 -17.49
N ARG A 66 8.41 -32.00 -18.46
CA ARG A 66 9.38 -31.38 -19.35
C ARG A 66 9.19 -29.86 -19.34
N VAL A 67 10.21 -29.13 -18.93
CA VAL A 67 10.23 -27.67 -19.01
C VAL A 67 10.75 -27.28 -20.39
N THR A 68 9.87 -26.87 -21.29
CA THR A 68 10.21 -26.63 -22.70
C THR A 68 10.83 -25.27 -22.93
N ALA A 69 10.39 -24.25 -22.18
CA ALA A 69 10.85 -22.88 -22.33
C ALA A 69 10.94 -22.11 -21.00
N LEU A 70 11.93 -21.22 -20.93
CA LEU A 70 12.06 -20.16 -19.94
C LEU A 70 12.16 -18.81 -20.65
N VAL A 71 11.12 -18.00 -20.55
CA VAL A 71 11.06 -16.66 -21.14
C VAL A 71 11.45 -15.63 -20.08
N ASP A 72 12.60 -14.99 -20.23
CA ASP A 72 13.05 -13.89 -19.37
C ASP A 72 13.94 -12.93 -20.16
N PRO A 73 13.76 -11.60 -20.06
CA PRO A 73 14.58 -10.64 -20.78
C PRO A 73 16.08 -10.71 -20.40
N SER A 74 16.40 -11.19 -19.20
CA SER A 74 17.77 -11.39 -18.73
C SER A 74 18.25 -12.82 -19.01
N LYS A 75 19.04 -12.97 -20.07
CA LYS A 75 19.74 -14.23 -20.36
C LYS A 75 20.58 -14.72 -19.18
N GLY A 76 21.35 -13.82 -18.56
CA GLY A 76 22.23 -14.18 -17.46
C GLY A 76 21.48 -14.75 -16.24
N ARG A 77 20.30 -14.19 -15.92
CA ARG A 77 19.45 -14.72 -14.84
C ARG A 77 18.89 -16.09 -15.21
N ALA A 78 18.36 -16.23 -16.43
CA ALA A 78 17.83 -17.50 -16.90
C ALA A 78 18.89 -18.60 -16.94
N ASP A 79 20.09 -18.30 -17.44
CA ASP A 79 21.20 -19.26 -17.50
C ASP A 79 21.60 -19.74 -16.09
N GLN A 80 21.67 -18.84 -15.10
CA GLN A 80 21.96 -19.20 -13.72
C GLN A 80 20.92 -20.18 -13.13
N GLU A 81 19.63 -19.92 -13.34
CA GLU A 81 18.58 -20.81 -12.82
C GLU A 81 18.55 -22.15 -13.56
N LEU A 82 18.72 -22.15 -14.89
CA LEU A 82 18.79 -23.38 -15.68
C LEU A 82 20.01 -24.22 -15.32
N GLU A 83 21.17 -23.61 -15.08
CA GLU A 83 22.39 -24.32 -14.65
C GLU A 83 22.17 -25.01 -13.30
N LYS A 84 21.56 -24.32 -12.32
CA LYS A 84 21.18 -24.92 -11.03
C LYS A 84 20.23 -26.11 -11.22
N LYS A 85 19.22 -25.98 -12.07
CA LYS A 85 18.25 -27.07 -12.32
C LYS A 85 18.88 -28.26 -13.05
N ARG A 86 19.68 -28.02 -14.08
CA ARG A 86 20.41 -29.06 -14.85
C ARG A 86 21.49 -29.78 -14.08
N SER A 87 22.01 -29.17 -13.00
CA SER A 87 22.97 -29.81 -12.09
C SER A 87 22.32 -30.51 -10.89
N SER A 88 20.98 -30.54 -10.83
CA SER A 88 20.22 -31.13 -9.73
C SER A 88 19.56 -32.46 -10.10
N PHE A 89 18.86 -33.09 -9.15
CA PHE A 89 18.13 -34.35 -9.38
C PHE A 89 16.96 -34.22 -10.37
N VAL A 90 16.50 -33.00 -10.67
CA VAL A 90 15.44 -32.74 -11.66
C VAL A 90 15.98 -32.42 -13.06
N ALA A 91 17.29 -32.61 -13.31
CA ALA A 91 17.95 -32.24 -14.58
C ALA A 91 17.23 -32.75 -15.83
N ILE A 92 16.66 -33.95 -15.78
CA ILE A 92 15.92 -34.56 -16.90
C ILE A 92 14.79 -33.65 -17.39
N ALA A 93 14.09 -32.95 -16.49
CA ALA A 93 13.02 -32.04 -16.85
C ALA A 93 13.51 -30.75 -17.54
N TYR A 94 14.79 -30.38 -17.36
CA TYR A 94 15.34 -29.08 -17.77
C TYR A 94 16.48 -29.12 -18.81
N ASN A 95 16.98 -30.31 -19.15
CA ASN A 95 18.11 -30.46 -20.07
C ASN A 95 17.88 -29.76 -21.41
N ASP A 96 16.68 -29.92 -21.96
CA ASP A 96 16.31 -29.37 -23.27
C ASP A 96 15.58 -28.02 -23.18
N THR A 97 15.49 -27.41 -21.99
CA THR A 97 14.80 -26.11 -21.83
C THR A 97 15.44 -25.03 -22.67
N LYS A 98 14.65 -24.39 -23.52
CA LYS A 98 15.08 -23.25 -24.34
C LYS A 98 14.89 -21.94 -23.59
N TRP A 99 15.89 -21.06 -23.66
CA TRP A 99 15.72 -19.68 -23.19
C TRP A 99 15.24 -18.79 -24.33
N PHE A 100 14.31 -17.89 -24.03
CA PHE A 100 13.85 -16.85 -24.95
C PHE A 100 13.83 -15.49 -24.25
N SER A 101 14.17 -14.44 -24.99
CA SER A 101 14.19 -13.07 -24.46
C SER A 101 12.80 -12.47 -24.28
N ASN A 102 11.85 -12.93 -25.09
CA ASN A 102 10.47 -12.45 -25.15
C ASN A 102 9.54 -13.55 -25.68
N LEU A 103 8.24 -13.30 -25.61
CA LEU A 103 7.22 -14.28 -25.98
C LEU A 103 7.17 -14.57 -27.50
N ASN A 104 7.44 -13.59 -28.35
CA ASN A 104 7.42 -13.79 -29.81
C ASN A 104 8.54 -14.73 -30.26
N ASP A 105 9.73 -14.60 -29.66
CA ASP A 105 10.84 -15.52 -29.91
C ASP A 105 10.49 -16.96 -29.48
N ALA A 106 9.76 -17.11 -28.36
CA ALA A 106 9.31 -18.42 -27.89
C ALA A 106 8.34 -19.07 -28.87
N VAL A 107 7.36 -18.30 -29.39
CA VAL A 107 6.43 -18.78 -30.43
C VAL A 107 7.18 -19.23 -31.70
N ALA A 108 8.18 -18.46 -32.13
CA ALA A 108 8.96 -18.79 -33.33
C ALA A 108 9.93 -19.97 -33.12
N GLY A 109 10.40 -20.19 -31.89
CA GLY A 109 11.45 -21.15 -31.58
C GLY A 109 10.98 -22.50 -31.02
N LEU A 110 9.72 -22.62 -30.61
CA LEU A 110 9.12 -23.87 -30.11
C LEU A 110 8.55 -24.71 -31.27
N ARG A 111 8.85 -26.00 -31.27
CA ARG A 111 8.22 -26.96 -32.18
C ARG A 111 6.83 -27.35 -31.68
N PRO A 112 5.95 -27.90 -32.53
CA PRO A 112 4.63 -28.38 -32.11
C PRO A 112 4.65 -29.36 -30.93
N ASP A 113 5.66 -30.25 -30.87
CA ASP A 113 5.83 -31.20 -29.76
C ASP A 113 6.33 -30.55 -28.46
N GLU A 114 6.82 -29.30 -28.51
CA GLU A 114 7.34 -28.53 -27.37
C GLU A 114 6.36 -27.46 -26.88
N LEU A 115 5.18 -27.34 -27.50
CA LEU A 115 4.16 -26.40 -27.05
C LEU A 115 3.76 -26.74 -25.61
N PRO A 116 3.60 -25.72 -24.74
CA PRO A 116 3.28 -25.94 -23.33
C PRO A 116 1.85 -26.43 -23.15
N ASP A 117 1.67 -27.44 -22.29
CA ASP A 117 0.37 -27.77 -21.70
C ASP A 117 -0.02 -26.75 -20.63
N ALA A 118 0.99 -26.14 -20.00
CA ALA A 118 0.85 -25.22 -18.88
C ALA A 118 1.91 -24.10 -18.93
N ILE A 119 1.49 -22.90 -18.57
CA ILE A 119 2.35 -21.71 -18.47
C ILE A 119 2.28 -21.15 -17.05
N ILE A 120 3.44 -21.04 -16.40
CA ILE A 120 3.57 -20.42 -15.08
C ILE A 120 4.08 -18.98 -15.24
N VAL A 121 3.27 -18.02 -14.82
CA VAL A 121 3.53 -16.58 -14.97
C VAL A 121 4.04 -15.99 -13.66
N GLY A 122 5.36 -15.90 -13.54
CA GLY A 122 6.08 -15.22 -12.46
C GLY A 122 6.55 -13.81 -12.84
N ALA A 123 5.93 -13.21 -13.85
CA ALA A 123 6.25 -11.85 -14.31
C ALA A 123 5.75 -10.79 -13.31
N PRO A 124 6.49 -9.68 -13.13
CA PRO A 124 6.05 -8.57 -12.30
C PRO A 124 4.65 -8.05 -12.71
N PRO A 125 3.79 -7.63 -11.76
CA PRO A 125 2.40 -7.26 -12.04
C PRO A 125 2.25 -6.02 -12.93
N GLN A 126 3.30 -5.22 -13.15
CA GLN A 126 3.29 -4.08 -14.07
C GLN A 126 3.15 -4.49 -15.54
N PHE A 127 3.44 -5.74 -15.87
CA PHE A 127 3.28 -6.30 -17.22
C PHE A 127 1.96 -7.07 -17.38
N ARG A 128 1.04 -6.95 -16.41
CA ARG A 128 -0.12 -7.84 -16.28
C ARG A 128 -1.45 -7.09 -16.10
N GLY A 129 -2.52 -7.71 -16.58
CA GLY A 129 -3.91 -7.28 -16.39
C GLY A 129 -4.33 -5.97 -17.04
N GLY A 130 -3.62 -5.52 -18.08
CA GLY A 130 -4.01 -4.40 -18.94
C GLY A 130 -4.47 -4.85 -20.33
N LEU A 131 -5.13 -3.95 -21.06
CA LEU A 131 -5.61 -4.24 -22.43
C LEU A 131 -4.54 -4.00 -23.51
N ASN A 132 -3.51 -3.21 -23.19
CA ASN A 132 -2.48 -2.79 -24.13
C ASN A 132 -1.06 -3.07 -23.59
N PRO A 133 -0.05 -3.22 -24.47
CA PRO A 133 1.34 -3.28 -24.05
C PRO A 133 1.77 -2.07 -23.23
N PRO A 134 2.65 -2.25 -22.22
CA PRO A 134 3.33 -3.51 -21.87
C PRO A 134 2.54 -4.39 -20.88
N ALA A 135 1.31 -4.03 -20.52
CA ALA A 135 0.54 -4.66 -19.45
C ALA A 135 -0.38 -5.82 -19.89
N ASN A 136 -0.38 -6.18 -21.18
CA ASN A 136 -1.32 -7.12 -21.78
C ASN A 136 -0.82 -8.59 -21.85
N LEU A 137 0.12 -8.98 -20.97
CA LEU A 137 0.78 -10.29 -21.05
C LEU A 137 -0.21 -11.46 -21.10
N GLU A 138 -1.27 -11.45 -20.28
CA GLU A 138 -2.27 -12.53 -20.28
C GLU A 138 -3.00 -12.65 -21.62
N LEU A 139 -3.32 -11.53 -22.27
CA LEU A 139 -3.97 -11.52 -23.58
C LEU A 139 -3.05 -12.08 -24.66
N ASP A 140 -1.78 -11.70 -24.61
CA ASP A 140 -0.74 -12.23 -25.49
C ASP A 140 -0.56 -13.75 -25.31
N LEU A 141 -0.67 -14.26 -24.08
CA LEU A 141 -0.55 -15.69 -23.78
C LEU A 141 -1.73 -16.50 -24.32
N ILE A 142 -2.97 -16.06 -24.08
CA ILE A 142 -4.16 -16.80 -24.58
C ILE A 142 -4.27 -16.75 -26.11
N ASP A 143 -3.77 -15.69 -26.76
CA ASP A 143 -3.73 -15.60 -28.23
C ASP A 143 -2.67 -16.54 -28.83
N LYS A 144 -1.45 -16.52 -28.27
CA LYS A 144 -0.30 -17.26 -28.82
C LYS A 144 -0.27 -18.73 -28.40
N PHE A 145 -0.86 -19.07 -27.25
CA PHE A 145 -0.88 -20.41 -26.66
C PHE A 145 -2.31 -20.79 -26.21
N PRO A 146 -3.29 -20.86 -27.13
CA PRO A 146 -4.72 -20.99 -26.78
C PRO A 146 -5.08 -22.27 -26.03
N ASN A 147 -4.27 -23.33 -26.15
CA ASN A 147 -4.52 -24.62 -25.48
C ASN A 147 -3.80 -24.75 -24.13
N ALA A 148 -2.94 -23.79 -23.76
CA ALA A 148 -2.13 -23.91 -22.56
C ALA A 148 -2.91 -23.41 -21.33
N ALA A 149 -2.85 -24.15 -20.22
CA ALA A 149 -3.37 -23.67 -18.94
C ALA A 149 -2.50 -22.53 -18.39
N LEU A 150 -3.09 -21.61 -17.62
CA LEU A 150 -2.39 -20.46 -17.06
C LEU A 150 -2.37 -20.49 -15.52
N PHE A 151 -1.18 -20.33 -14.94
CA PHE A 151 -1.02 -20.06 -13.51
C PHE A 151 -0.43 -18.67 -13.33
N LEU A 152 -1.11 -17.79 -12.61
CA LEU A 152 -0.76 -16.38 -12.48
C LEU A 152 -0.54 -16.02 -11.01
N GLU A 153 0.47 -15.22 -10.72
CA GLU A 153 0.66 -14.69 -9.38
C GLU A 153 -0.24 -13.49 -9.07
N LYS A 154 -0.42 -13.20 -7.79
CA LYS A 154 -1.11 -11.99 -7.31
C LYS A 154 -0.12 -10.82 -7.13
N PRO A 155 -0.60 -9.56 -7.14
CA PRO A 155 -1.90 -9.12 -7.64
C PRO A 155 -2.00 -9.32 -9.16
N VAL A 156 -3.23 -9.32 -9.70
CA VAL A 156 -3.46 -9.53 -11.14
C VAL A 156 -2.98 -8.37 -12.01
N THR A 157 -2.86 -7.16 -11.43
CA THR A 157 -2.36 -5.97 -12.12
C THR A 157 -1.83 -4.93 -11.12
N THR A 158 -1.10 -3.94 -11.61
CA THR A 158 -0.87 -2.66 -10.90
C THR A 158 -1.69 -1.51 -11.49
N GLY A 159 -2.45 -1.75 -12.56
CA GLY A 159 -3.24 -0.76 -13.29
C GLY A 159 -4.70 -0.66 -12.83
N PRO A 160 -5.56 0.03 -13.62
CA PRO A 160 -6.97 0.19 -13.30
C PRO A 160 -7.71 -1.15 -13.25
N ALA A 161 -8.47 -1.39 -12.17
CA ALA A 161 -9.25 -2.63 -12.01
C ALA A 161 -10.24 -2.87 -13.17
N LYS A 162 -10.80 -1.80 -13.77
CA LYS A 162 -11.71 -1.89 -14.92
C LYS A 162 -11.08 -2.60 -16.12
N GLU A 163 -9.80 -2.37 -16.40
CA GLU A 163 -9.11 -3.10 -17.47
C GLU A 163 -8.92 -4.57 -17.11
N ALA A 164 -8.54 -4.85 -15.86
CA ALA A 164 -8.38 -6.23 -15.40
C ALA A 164 -9.69 -7.03 -15.43
N VAL A 165 -10.85 -6.38 -15.21
CA VAL A 165 -12.17 -7.00 -15.42
C VAL A 165 -12.35 -7.44 -16.88
N GLU A 166 -11.99 -6.59 -17.84
CA GLU A 166 -12.10 -6.94 -19.27
C GLU A 166 -11.09 -8.02 -19.68
N VAL A 167 -9.89 -8.02 -19.10
CA VAL A 167 -8.91 -9.11 -19.26
C VAL A 167 -9.48 -10.42 -18.71
N GLY A 168 -10.08 -10.40 -17.52
CA GLY A 168 -10.73 -11.57 -16.93
C GLY A 168 -11.80 -12.18 -17.82
N LYS A 169 -12.67 -11.35 -18.41
CA LYS A 169 -13.69 -11.80 -19.38
C LYS A 169 -13.07 -12.46 -20.61
N LYS A 170 -11.97 -11.90 -21.13
CA LYS A 170 -11.26 -12.44 -22.30
C LYS A 170 -10.60 -13.79 -21.99
N ILE A 171 -9.98 -13.93 -20.81
CA ILE A 171 -9.41 -15.21 -20.35
C ILE A 171 -10.52 -16.26 -20.19
N ALA A 172 -11.63 -15.91 -19.54
CA ALA A 172 -12.77 -16.81 -19.36
C ALA A 172 -13.36 -17.26 -20.72
N ALA A 173 -13.48 -16.34 -21.68
CA ALA A 173 -13.96 -16.64 -23.02
C ALA A 173 -13.00 -17.52 -23.83
N ALA A 174 -11.69 -17.44 -23.59
CA ALA A 174 -10.69 -18.27 -24.25
C ALA A 174 -10.72 -19.74 -23.76
N GLY A 175 -11.25 -20.00 -22.56
CA GLY A 175 -11.44 -21.35 -22.03
C GLY A 175 -10.19 -21.99 -21.43
N ASN A 176 -9.08 -21.24 -21.30
CA ASN A 176 -7.87 -21.72 -20.64
C ASN A 176 -8.13 -22.02 -19.15
N VAL A 177 -7.69 -23.18 -18.66
CA VAL A 177 -7.74 -23.53 -17.24
C VAL A 177 -6.81 -22.58 -16.47
N THR A 178 -7.39 -21.58 -15.82
CA THR A 178 -6.64 -20.45 -15.23
C THR A 178 -6.80 -20.37 -13.72
N SER A 179 -5.69 -20.38 -12.98
CA SER A 179 -5.65 -20.15 -11.52
C SER A 179 -4.81 -18.92 -11.18
N VAL A 180 -5.26 -18.12 -10.22
CA VAL A 180 -4.50 -17.00 -9.65
C VAL A 180 -4.09 -17.33 -8.21
N GLY A 181 -2.81 -17.09 -7.88
CA GLY A 181 -2.07 -17.46 -6.66
C GLY A 181 -2.62 -16.94 -5.32
N TYR A 182 -3.88 -17.23 -5.02
CA TYR A 182 -4.50 -17.07 -3.70
C TYR A 182 -4.50 -18.42 -2.98
N MET A 183 -3.30 -18.98 -2.83
CA MET A 183 -3.01 -20.30 -2.28
C MET A 183 -3.69 -20.62 -0.94
N LEU A 184 -3.95 -19.62 -0.07
CA LEU A 184 -4.60 -19.86 1.22
C LEU A 184 -5.99 -20.50 1.08
N ARG A 185 -6.67 -20.30 -0.06
CA ARG A 185 -7.93 -21.01 -0.36
C ARG A 185 -7.72 -22.52 -0.43
N TYR A 186 -6.54 -22.99 -0.78
CA TYR A 186 -6.18 -24.41 -0.87
C TYR A 186 -5.50 -24.94 0.41
N SER A 187 -5.51 -24.18 1.52
CA SER A 187 -5.07 -24.70 2.82
C SER A 187 -6.06 -25.73 3.36
N ARG A 188 -5.54 -26.83 3.92
CA ARG A 188 -6.35 -27.82 4.65
C ARG A 188 -7.12 -27.20 5.80
N ALA A 189 -6.52 -26.23 6.50
CA ALA A 189 -7.16 -25.52 7.60
C ALA A 189 -8.37 -24.71 7.12
N VAL A 190 -8.20 -23.96 6.02
CA VAL A 190 -9.27 -23.17 5.39
C VAL A 190 -10.38 -24.07 4.88
N GLN A 191 -10.05 -25.14 4.17
CA GLN A 191 -11.05 -26.09 3.67
C GLN A 191 -11.78 -26.81 4.81
N THR A 192 -11.09 -27.11 5.91
CA THR A 192 -11.75 -27.66 7.12
C THR A 192 -12.76 -26.68 7.71
N MET A 193 -12.48 -25.37 7.71
CA MET A 193 -13.45 -24.36 8.15
C MET A 193 -14.69 -24.32 7.25
N ILE A 194 -14.52 -24.35 5.93
CA ILE A 194 -15.64 -24.37 4.98
C ILE A 194 -16.49 -25.63 5.19
N LYS A 195 -15.84 -26.80 5.30
CA LYS A 195 -16.52 -28.07 5.60
C LYS A 195 -17.34 -28.01 6.89
N ILE A 196 -16.77 -27.48 7.98
CA ILE A 196 -17.52 -27.29 9.24
C ILE A 196 -18.76 -26.42 9.02
N ILE A 197 -18.63 -25.33 8.28
CA ILE A 197 -19.74 -24.43 7.99
C ILE A 197 -20.84 -25.15 7.19
N GLU A 198 -20.47 -25.90 6.15
CA GLU A 198 -21.40 -26.64 5.30
C GLU A 198 -22.12 -27.77 6.05
N GLU A 199 -21.37 -28.63 6.75
CA GLU A 199 -21.92 -29.78 7.49
C GLU A 199 -22.87 -29.36 8.61
N ASN A 200 -22.69 -28.15 9.16
CA ASN A 200 -23.54 -27.61 10.22
C ASN A 200 -24.56 -26.58 9.70
N ASN A 201 -24.67 -26.39 8.38
CA ASN A 201 -25.58 -25.43 7.73
C ASN A 201 -25.46 -24.01 8.32
N LEU A 202 -24.24 -23.54 8.55
CA LEU A 202 -23.97 -22.27 9.22
C LEU A 202 -23.94 -21.10 8.22
N THR A 203 -24.59 -20.01 8.59
CA THR A 203 -24.49 -18.74 7.84
C THR A 203 -23.39 -17.88 8.44
N VAL A 204 -22.48 -17.38 7.61
CA VAL A 204 -21.45 -16.44 8.06
C VAL A 204 -22.10 -15.09 8.26
N ILE A 205 -21.88 -14.51 9.43
CA ILE A 205 -22.40 -13.19 9.82
C ILE A 205 -21.29 -12.15 9.91
N GLY A 206 -20.04 -12.60 10.11
CA GLY A 206 -18.90 -11.72 10.27
C GLY A 206 -17.56 -12.36 9.96
N THR A 207 -16.63 -11.59 9.41
CA THR A 207 -15.22 -11.97 9.30
C THR A 207 -14.34 -10.89 9.93
N VAL A 208 -13.27 -11.31 10.60
CA VAL A 208 -12.27 -10.42 11.19
C VAL A 208 -10.89 -10.91 10.79
N ALA A 209 -10.27 -10.19 9.86
CA ALA A 209 -8.94 -10.46 9.36
C ALA A 209 -7.89 -9.57 10.03
N ARG A 210 -6.72 -10.14 10.33
CA ARG A 210 -5.56 -9.43 10.90
C ARG A 210 -4.29 -9.83 10.16
N TYR A 211 -3.53 -8.85 9.71
CA TYR A 211 -2.18 -9.02 9.17
C TYR A 211 -1.29 -7.93 9.76
N ILE A 212 -0.43 -8.28 10.71
CA ILE A 212 0.52 -7.35 11.31
C ILE A 212 1.94 -7.81 11.00
N ALA A 213 2.62 -7.06 10.13
CA ALA A 213 3.97 -7.32 9.70
C ALA A 213 4.99 -7.01 10.80
N ALA A 214 6.01 -7.87 10.90
CA ALA A 214 7.27 -7.54 11.55
C ALA A 214 8.17 -6.80 10.55
N TYR A 215 8.44 -5.52 10.80
CA TYR A 215 8.94 -4.61 9.76
C TYR A 215 10.45 -4.39 9.78
N GLU A 216 11.11 -4.73 10.88
CA GLU A 216 12.52 -4.44 11.13
C GLU A 216 13.47 -5.02 10.06
N LYS A 217 13.08 -6.12 9.41
CA LYS A 217 13.86 -6.77 8.37
C LYS A 217 13.39 -6.47 6.94
N ILE A 218 12.36 -5.65 6.75
CA ILE A 218 11.86 -5.28 5.42
C ILE A 218 12.79 -4.20 4.83
N ALA A 219 13.93 -4.62 4.28
CA ALA A 219 15.00 -3.71 3.84
C ALA A 219 14.80 -3.11 2.44
N LYS A 220 13.94 -3.70 1.61
CA LYS A 220 13.73 -3.23 0.22
C LYS A 220 12.78 -2.03 0.20
N GLU A 221 13.28 -0.88 -0.26
CA GLU A 221 12.55 0.40 -0.31
C GLU A 221 11.20 0.31 -1.04
N ASP A 222 11.07 -0.53 -2.07
CA ASP A 222 9.83 -0.72 -2.84
C ASP A 222 8.62 -1.07 -1.96
N TRP A 223 8.82 -1.81 -0.86
CA TRP A 223 7.75 -2.19 0.07
C TRP A 223 7.28 -1.04 0.96
N TRP A 224 8.02 0.06 0.98
CA TRP A 224 7.72 1.30 1.69
C TRP A 224 7.23 2.42 0.77
N ASP A 225 7.20 2.16 -0.55
CA ASP A 225 6.84 3.08 -1.61
C ASP A 225 5.61 2.57 -2.39
N LYS A 226 4.48 3.26 -2.20
CA LYS A 226 3.20 2.95 -2.85
C LYS A 226 3.21 3.18 -4.35
N ALA A 227 4.05 4.06 -4.89
CA ALA A 227 4.14 4.26 -6.34
C ALA A 227 4.76 3.03 -7.01
N ARG A 228 5.59 2.27 -6.27
CA ARG A 228 6.27 1.07 -6.77
C ARG A 228 5.49 -0.21 -6.48
N SER A 229 4.90 -0.32 -5.30
CA SER A 229 4.26 -1.54 -4.80
C SER A 229 2.75 -1.40 -4.55
N CYS A 230 2.10 -0.32 -4.95
CA CYS A 230 0.67 -0.07 -4.66
C CYS A 230 0.28 -0.04 -3.16
N GLY A 231 1.25 -0.19 -2.25
CA GLY A 231 1.06 -0.14 -0.81
C GLY A 231 0.67 -1.47 -0.15
N PRO A 232 0.71 -1.51 1.19
CA PRO A 232 0.64 -2.76 1.95
C PRO A 232 -0.70 -3.48 1.85
N ILE A 233 -1.80 -2.76 1.64
CA ILE A 233 -3.12 -3.39 1.50
C ILE A 233 -3.21 -4.22 0.21
N VAL A 234 -2.69 -3.69 -0.90
CA VAL A 234 -2.75 -4.32 -2.22
C VAL A 234 -1.75 -5.48 -2.33
N GLU A 235 -0.56 -5.36 -1.76
CA GLU A 235 0.50 -6.38 -1.90
C GLU A 235 0.55 -7.42 -0.77
N GLN A 236 0.36 -6.98 0.48
CA GLN A 236 0.52 -7.83 1.68
C GLN A 236 -0.84 -8.34 2.17
N ALA A 237 -1.75 -7.42 2.50
CA ALA A 237 -3.03 -7.76 3.12
C ALA A 237 -4.02 -8.44 2.14
N THR A 238 -3.72 -8.43 0.85
CA THR A 238 -4.59 -8.98 -0.20
C THR A 238 -5.03 -10.40 0.05
N HIS A 239 -4.17 -11.28 0.57
CA HIS A 239 -4.55 -12.66 0.92
C HIS A 239 -5.65 -12.72 1.98
N PHE A 240 -5.69 -11.76 2.89
CA PHE A 240 -6.71 -11.70 3.94
C PHE A 240 -7.97 -10.98 3.50
N CYS A 241 -7.87 -10.00 2.59
CA CYS A 241 -9.03 -9.47 1.87
C CYS A 241 -9.71 -10.60 1.08
N ASP A 242 -8.91 -11.37 0.33
CA ASP A 242 -9.35 -12.51 -0.46
C ASP A 242 -9.98 -13.61 0.39
N LEU A 243 -9.31 -14.05 1.46
CA LEU A 243 -9.84 -15.08 2.34
C LEU A 243 -11.12 -14.61 3.04
N SER A 244 -11.17 -13.33 3.42
CA SER A 244 -12.38 -12.73 3.98
C SER A 244 -13.55 -12.76 2.99
N ARG A 245 -13.32 -12.48 1.70
CA ARG A 245 -14.32 -12.67 0.62
C ARG A 245 -14.69 -14.14 0.44
N TYR A 246 -13.72 -15.06 0.47
CA TYR A 246 -13.96 -16.49 0.30
C TYR A 246 -14.96 -17.04 1.33
N PHE A 247 -14.95 -16.52 2.57
CA PHE A 247 -15.95 -16.87 3.60
C PHE A 247 -17.22 -15.99 3.55
N GLY A 248 -17.07 -14.67 3.42
CA GLY A 248 -18.15 -13.70 3.54
C GLY A 248 -19.03 -13.52 2.29
N GLY A 249 -18.47 -13.83 1.11
CA GLY A 249 -19.05 -13.58 -0.20
C GLY A 249 -18.53 -12.30 -0.86
N ASP A 250 -19.23 -11.86 -1.91
CA ASP A 250 -18.90 -10.63 -2.62
C ASP A 250 -19.18 -9.39 -1.77
N VAL A 251 -18.43 -8.31 -2.04
CA VAL A 251 -18.43 -7.09 -1.23
C VAL A 251 -19.17 -5.97 -1.94
N SER A 252 -20.05 -5.30 -1.21
CA SER A 252 -20.66 -4.04 -1.63
C SER A 252 -19.63 -2.92 -1.45
N LEU A 253 -18.85 -2.62 -2.51
CA LEU A 253 -17.66 -1.75 -2.45
C LEU A 253 -17.96 -0.32 -1.97
N ASP A 254 -19.17 0.19 -2.19
CA ASP A 254 -19.64 1.50 -1.74
C ASP A 254 -19.77 1.61 -0.21
N THR A 255 -19.81 0.48 0.48
CA THR A 255 -19.88 0.42 1.95
C THR A 255 -18.51 0.41 2.63
N VAL A 256 -17.42 0.34 1.87
CA VAL A 256 -16.06 0.25 2.41
C VAL A 256 -15.71 1.53 3.15
N GLN A 257 -15.36 1.38 4.43
CA GLN A 257 -14.85 2.45 5.27
C GLN A 257 -13.49 2.06 5.81
N ALA A 258 -12.53 2.97 5.81
CA ALA A 258 -11.20 2.71 6.34
C ALA A 258 -10.55 3.96 6.95
N HIS A 259 -9.65 3.70 7.90
CA HIS A 259 -8.80 4.70 8.52
C HIS A 259 -7.38 4.15 8.65
N SER A 260 -6.41 5.05 8.60
CA SER A 260 -5.00 4.69 8.75
C SER A 260 -4.28 5.60 9.74
N VAL A 261 -3.27 5.03 10.37
CA VAL A 261 -2.18 5.78 11.01
C VAL A 261 -1.13 6.02 9.94
N GLU A 262 -0.90 7.28 9.61
CA GLU A 262 0.07 7.65 8.59
C GLU A 262 1.49 7.78 9.15
N TRP A 263 2.49 7.60 8.29
CA TRP A 263 3.92 7.69 8.62
C TRP A 263 4.32 9.01 9.30
N ASN A 264 3.57 10.09 9.06
CA ASN A 264 3.83 11.41 9.59
C ASN A 264 3.23 11.65 10.98
N GLU A 265 2.22 10.89 11.38
CA GLU A 265 1.50 11.09 12.64
C GLU A 265 2.32 10.61 13.85
N GLU A 266 2.00 11.09 15.06
CA GLU A 266 2.66 10.68 16.30
C GLU A 266 2.70 9.14 16.48
N PRO A 267 1.58 8.40 16.34
CA PRO A 267 1.62 6.92 16.41
C PRO A 267 2.31 6.25 15.20
N GLY A 268 2.60 6.98 14.12
CA GLY A 268 3.24 6.45 12.91
C GLY A 268 4.76 6.40 12.94
N LYS A 269 5.39 6.85 14.04
CA LYS A 269 6.85 6.87 14.20
C LYS A 269 7.39 5.49 14.59
N LEU A 270 7.96 4.79 13.62
CA LEU A 270 8.62 3.50 13.83
C LEU A 270 10.02 3.69 14.42
N SER A 271 10.41 2.83 15.36
CA SER A 271 11.67 2.93 16.11
C SER A 271 12.82 2.15 15.48
N LYS A 272 12.54 1.17 14.62
CA LYS A 272 13.53 0.29 13.99
C LYS A 272 13.49 0.37 12.45
N MET A 273 13.36 1.59 11.91
CA MET A 273 13.23 1.79 10.46
C MET A 273 14.46 1.22 9.72
N PRO A 274 14.30 0.25 8.80
CA PRO A 274 15.43 -0.37 8.11
C PRO A 274 15.92 0.42 6.89
N ILE A 275 15.14 1.41 6.44
CA ILE A 275 15.43 2.25 5.27
C ILE A 275 15.42 3.73 5.63
N ASN A 276 16.01 4.55 4.75
CA ASN A 276 15.83 6.00 4.82
C ASN A 276 14.58 6.42 4.05
N GLU A 277 13.45 6.53 4.76
CA GLU A 277 12.17 6.92 4.15
C GLU A 277 12.18 8.35 3.57
N GLU A 278 13.19 9.18 3.89
CA GLU A 278 13.37 10.49 3.24
C GLU A 278 13.61 10.39 1.72
N ASN A 279 14.07 9.23 1.24
CA ASN A 279 14.24 8.95 -0.19
C ASN A 279 12.90 8.74 -0.91
N ILE A 280 11.81 8.53 -0.18
CA ILE A 280 10.47 8.27 -0.72
C ILE A 280 9.64 9.55 -0.61
N LYS A 281 8.97 9.91 -1.70
CA LYS A 281 8.05 11.06 -1.74
C LYS A 281 7.00 10.94 -0.65
N MET A 282 6.65 12.06 -0.03
CA MET A 282 5.77 12.07 1.16
C MET A 282 4.40 11.45 0.89
N GLU A 283 3.86 11.67 -0.31
CA GLU A 283 2.61 11.13 -0.81
C GLU A 283 2.66 9.62 -1.07
N ASP A 284 3.85 9.08 -1.34
CA ASP A 284 4.06 7.68 -1.74
C ASP A 284 4.45 6.78 -0.56
N ARG A 285 4.76 7.34 0.61
CA ARG A 285 5.05 6.56 1.82
C ARG A 285 3.83 5.76 2.29
N ILE A 286 4.09 4.57 2.81
CA ILE A 286 3.04 3.66 3.29
C ILE A 286 2.45 4.11 4.65
N PRO A 287 1.17 3.80 4.92
CA PRO A 287 0.62 3.89 6.26
C PRO A 287 1.26 2.86 7.19
N ARG A 288 1.23 3.11 8.51
CA ARG A 288 1.75 2.17 9.53
C ARG A 288 0.70 1.22 10.06
N PHE A 289 -0.56 1.63 10.03
CA PHE A 289 -1.66 0.83 10.51
C PHE A 289 -2.89 1.21 9.71
N THR A 290 -3.71 0.25 9.31
CA THR A 290 -4.95 0.48 8.58
C THR A 290 -6.03 -0.41 9.17
N THR A 291 -7.19 0.17 9.47
CA THR A 291 -8.40 -0.58 9.80
C THR A 291 -9.45 -0.31 8.74
N ALA A 292 -10.18 -1.35 8.34
CA ALA A 292 -11.26 -1.23 7.36
C ALA A 292 -12.43 -2.13 7.73
N ASN A 293 -13.64 -1.71 7.34
CA ASN A 293 -14.86 -2.49 7.46
C ASN A 293 -15.76 -2.32 6.23
N TRP A 294 -16.60 -3.31 5.94
CA TRP A 294 -17.50 -3.33 4.79
C TRP A 294 -18.68 -4.27 5.01
N LYS A 295 -19.67 -4.18 4.11
CA LYS A 295 -20.76 -5.15 3.96
C LYS A 295 -20.49 -6.11 2.81
N TYR A 296 -20.84 -7.37 3.02
CA TYR A 296 -21.00 -8.33 1.94
C TYR A 296 -22.40 -8.21 1.34
N ASP A 297 -22.58 -8.66 0.10
CA ASP A 297 -23.89 -8.72 -0.57
C ASP A 297 -24.87 -9.68 0.13
N THR A 298 -24.35 -10.53 1.02
CA THR A 298 -25.13 -11.40 1.91
C THR A 298 -25.71 -10.66 3.14
N GLY A 299 -25.30 -9.41 3.37
CA GLY A 299 -25.64 -8.63 4.56
C GLY A 299 -24.69 -8.82 5.74
N ALA A 300 -23.81 -9.83 5.70
CA ALA A 300 -22.73 -10.04 6.67
C ALA A 300 -21.73 -8.86 6.65
N VAL A 301 -20.86 -8.78 7.66
CA VAL A 301 -19.86 -7.70 7.77
C VAL A 301 -18.43 -8.23 7.75
N GLY A 302 -17.53 -7.51 7.08
CA GLY A 302 -16.10 -7.82 7.08
C GLY A 302 -15.30 -6.76 7.80
N THR A 303 -14.19 -7.16 8.42
CA THR A 303 -13.19 -6.27 9.01
C THR A 303 -11.79 -6.71 8.61
N LEU A 304 -10.94 -5.74 8.27
CA LEU A 304 -9.50 -5.92 8.12
C LEU A 304 -8.76 -5.02 9.10
N VAL A 305 -7.74 -5.59 9.74
CA VAL A 305 -6.69 -4.83 10.43
C VAL A 305 -5.35 -5.18 9.82
N HIS A 306 -4.70 -4.20 9.20
CA HIS A 306 -3.32 -4.32 8.72
C HIS A 306 -2.39 -3.42 9.52
N GLY A 307 -1.16 -3.85 9.78
CA GLY A 307 -0.16 -3.01 10.41
C GLY A 307 1.28 -3.36 10.04
N VAL A 308 2.14 -2.35 10.05
CA VAL A 308 3.60 -2.43 10.00
C VAL A 308 4.09 -1.98 11.37
N ALA A 309 3.98 -2.88 12.35
CA ALA A 309 4.03 -2.50 13.77
C ALA A 309 4.83 -3.46 14.66
N LEU A 310 5.07 -4.70 14.23
CA LEU A 310 5.86 -5.65 15.02
C LEU A 310 7.35 -5.53 14.70
N HIS A 311 8.20 -5.97 15.62
CA HIS A 311 9.65 -6.01 15.45
C HIS A 311 10.14 -7.43 15.14
N ASP A 312 11.42 -7.55 14.82
CA ASP A 312 12.10 -8.80 14.49
C ASP A 312 11.52 -9.45 13.21
N THR A 313 11.20 -10.75 13.23
CA THR A 313 10.85 -11.55 12.03
C THR A 313 9.45 -12.12 12.06
N ASP A 314 8.78 -12.15 13.21
CA ASP A 314 7.58 -12.95 13.39
C ASP A 314 6.32 -12.13 13.14
N TYR A 315 5.67 -12.42 12.02
CA TYR A 315 4.46 -11.75 11.60
C TYR A 315 3.27 -12.32 12.37
N TYR A 316 2.26 -11.50 12.63
CA TYR A 316 1.01 -11.97 13.21
C TYR A 316 -0.09 -11.96 12.18
N THR A 317 -0.66 -13.13 11.90
CA THR A 317 -1.69 -13.30 10.88
C THR A 317 -2.84 -14.18 11.42
N GLU A 318 -4.07 -13.72 11.23
CA GLU A 318 -5.26 -14.40 11.75
C GLU A 318 -6.50 -14.08 10.91
N LEU A 319 -7.37 -15.06 10.72
CA LEU A 319 -8.75 -14.85 10.27
C LEU A 319 -9.72 -15.50 11.25
N THR A 320 -10.67 -14.72 11.76
CA THR A 320 -11.80 -15.24 12.53
C THR A 320 -13.09 -15.14 11.71
N VAL A 321 -13.84 -16.23 11.64
CA VAL A 321 -15.16 -16.32 11.00
C VAL A 321 -16.21 -16.57 12.07
N TYR A 322 -17.22 -15.70 12.11
CA TYR A 322 -18.37 -15.80 12.99
C TYR A 322 -19.59 -16.30 12.22
N THR A 323 -20.30 -17.23 12.85
CA THR A 323 -21.62 -17.72 12.44
C THR A 323 -22.52 -17.75 13.67
N ASP A 324 -23.82 -18.02 13.51
CA ASP A 324 -24.69 -18.17 14.68
C ASP A 324 -24.21 -19.31 15.59
N GLY A 325 -23.87 -18.97 16.83
CA GLY A 325 -23.38 -19.89 17.85
C GLY A 325 -21.94 -20.41 17.71
N HIS A 326 -21.24 -20.16 16.58
CA HIS A 326 -19.86 -20.65 16.38
C HIS A 326 -18.84 -19.55 16.07
N GLN A 327 -17.61 -19.78 16.51
CA GLN A 327 -16.43 -19.01 16.14
C GLN A 327 -15.36 -19.95 15.59
N LEU A 328 -14.85 -19.68 14.38
CA LEU A 328 -13.76 -20.40 13.74
C LEU A 328 -12.58 -19.44 13.58
N ARG A 329 -11.48 -19.66 14.30
CA ARG A 329 -10.32 -18.76 14.34
C ARG A 329 -9.07 -19.47 13.82
N LEU A 330 -8.64 -19.06 12.64
CA LEU A 330 -7.45 -19.54 11.94
C LEU A 330 -6.25 -18.64 12.25
N VAL A 331 -5.19 -19.21 12.79
CA VAL A 331 -3.96 -18.51 13.18
C VAL A 331 -2.78 -19.01 12.34
N ASP A 332 -1.90 -18.09 11.95
CA ASP A 332 -0.65 -18.35 11.22
C ASP A 332 -0.82 -19.26 9.98
N PRO A 333 -1.73 -18.91 9.05
CA PRO A 333 -2.05 -19.77 7.90
C PRO A 333 -0.91 -19.94 6.90
N TYR A 334 0.19 -19.18 7.02
CA TYR A 334 1.36 -19.31 6.14
C TYR A 334 2.36 -20.35 6.60
N ASN A 335 2.56 -20.50 7.92
CA ASN A 335 3.66 -21.29 8.46
C ASN A 335 3.17 -22.49 9.27
N ASN A 336 2.45 -22.24 10.36
CA ASN A 336 1.92 -23.29 11.24
C ASN A 336 0.40 -23.11 11.45
N PRO A 337 -0.42 -23.44 10.44
CA PRO A 337 -1.84 -23.17 10.52
C PRO A 337 -2.49 -23.91 11.69
N ALA A 338 -3.18 -23.15 12.53
CA ALA A 338 -3.92 -23.67 13.68
C ALA A 338 -5.36 -23.14 13.66
N LEU A 339 -6.32 -24.03 13.87
CA LEU A 339 -7.73 -23.71 13.92
C LEU A 339 -8.27 -23.88 15.35
N TYR A 340 -8.82 -22.80 15.89
CA TYR A 340 -9.53 -22.79 17.16
C TYR A 340 -11.03 -22.66 16.90
N ILE A 341 -11.81 -23.55 17.51
CA ILE A 341 -13.26 -23.65 17.26
C ILE A 341 -13.98 -23.53 18.59
N ARG A 342 -14.85 -22.53 18.69
CA ARG A 342 -15.84 -22.43 19.78
C ARG A 342 -17.21 -22.81 19.23
N LYS A 343 -17.92 -23.67 19.95
CA LYS A 343 -19.26 -24.17 19.59
C LYS A 343 -20.31 -23.73 20.64
N PRO A 344 -21.62 -23.81 20.34
CA PRO A 344 -22.67 -23.57 21.33
C PRO A 344 -22.52 -24.47 22.56
N GLY A 345 -22.94 -23.98 23.73
CA GLY A 345 -22.95 -24.76 24.98
C GLY A 345 -21.60 -24.93 25.67
N SER A 346 -20.50 -24.41 25.12
CA SER A 346 -19.19 -24.42 25.77
C SER A 346 -18.44 -23.09 25.56
N ASN A 347 -17.68 -22.68 26.56
CA ASN A 347 -16.74 -21.57 26.44
C ASN A 347 -15.32 -22.03 26.08
N ALA A 348 -15.05 -23.33 26.10
CA ALA A 348 -13.76 -23.89 25.71
C ALA A 348 -13.64 -23.92 24.18
N GLU A 349 -12.47 -23.52 23.68
CA GLU A 349 -12.11 -23.70 22.26
C GLU A 349 -11.48 -25.09 22.07
N SER A 350 -11.95 -25.84 21.07
CA SER A 350 -11.19 -26.99 20.57
C SER A 350 -10.11 -26.51 19.59
N HIS A 351 -8.98 -27.21 19.54
CA HIS A 351 -7.82 -26.82 18.74
C HIS A 351 -7.43 -27.94 17.76
N MET A 352 -7.11 -27.55 16.53
CA MET A 352 -6.59 -28.42 15.47
C MET A 352 -5.34 -27.79 14.86
N SER A 353 -4.24 -28.54 14.76
CA SER A 353 -3.03 -28.11 14.05
C SER A 353 -2.92 -28.79 12.70
N PHE A 354 -2.47 -28.05 11.69
CA PHE A 354 -2.29 -28.54 10.33
C PHE A 354 -0.80 -28.53 9.96
N SER A 355 -0.02 -29.37 10.64
CA SER A 355 1.40 -29.50 10.34
C SER A 355 1.63 -29.99 8.91
N ASN A 356 2.64 -29.42 8.25
CA ASN A 356 3.01 -29.70 6.85
C ASN A 356 1.91 -29.38 5.82
N ASP A 357 1.02 -28.43 6.11
CA ASP A 357 0.05 -27.90 5.15
C ASP A 357 0.77 -26.96 4.17
N ASP A 358 1.11 -27.47 2.98
CA ASP A 358 1.68 -26.66 1.90
C ASP A 358 0.55 -26.21 0.97
N CYS A 359 -0.03 -25.06 1.29
CA CYS A 359 -1.13 -24.47 0.52
C CYS A 359 -0.70 -24.09 -0.92
N PHE A 360 0.57 -23.76 -1.12
CA PHE A 360 1.13 -23.44 -2.45
C PHE A 360 1.23 -24.69 -3.34
N TYR A 361 1.70 -25.81 -2.77
CA TYR A 361 1.68 -27.09 -3.50
C TYR A 361 0.24 -27.57 -3.73
N SER A 362 -0.63 -27.43 -2.73
CA SER A 362 -2.04 -27.82 -2.83
C SER A 362 -2.75 -27.10 -3.97
N GLU A 363 -2.50 -25.80 -4.14
CA GLU A 363 -3.00 -25.01 -5.26
C GLU A 363 -2.48 -25.52 -6.61
N ILE A 364 -1.16 -25.67 -6.78
CA ILE A 364 -0.56 -26.17 -8.03
C ILE A 364 -1.04 -27.58 -8.35
N SER A 365 -1.15 -28.46 -7.34
CA SER A 365 -1.61 -29.82 -7.54
C SER A 365 -3.06 -29.86 -8.00
N ASN A 366 -3.94 -29.11 -7.35
CA ASN A 366 -5.35 -29.02 -7.72
C ASN A 366 -5.52 -28.42 -9.12
N TRP A 367 -4.77 -27.36 -9.46
CA TRP A 367 -4.75 -26.82 -10.81
C TRP A 367 -4.30 -27.86 -11.84
N GLY A 368 -3.22 -28.61 -11.56
CA GLY A 368 -2.76 -29.69 -12.42
C GLY A 368 -3.78 -30.81 -12.61
N ASP A 369 -4.50 -31.20 -11.55
CA ASP A 369 -5.59 -32.19 -11.64
C ASP A 369 -6.75 -31.66 -12.51
N GLU A 370 -7.06 -30.36 -12.44
CA GLU A 370 -8.09 -29.75 -13.28
C GLU A 370 -7.68 -29.73 -14.77
N ILE A 371 -6.40 -29.45 -15.07
CA ILE A 371 -5.88 -29.54 -16.44
C ILE A 371 -6.06 -30.96 -17.00
N GLU A 372 -5.64 -31.98 -16.24
CA GLU A 372 -5.74 -33.38 -16.67
C GLU A 372 -7.19 -33.83 -16.86
N LYS A 373 -8.10 -33.37 -15.99
CA LYS A 373 -9.55 -33.60 -16.11
C LYS A 373 -10.17 -32.97 -17.37
N HIS A 374 -9.64 -31.83 -17.84
CA HIS A 374 -10.09 -31.21 -19.07
C HIS A 374 -9.51 -31.87 -20.33
N ALA A 375 -8.30 -32.43 -20.24
CA ALA A 375 -7.58 -33.03 -21.36
C ALA A 375 -8.03 -34.48 -21.67
N GLU A 376 -8.31 -35.27 -20.64
CA GLU A 376 -8.85 -36.61 -20.76
C GLU A 376 -10.34 -36.55 -20.40
N HIS A 377 -11.24 -37.16 -21.17
CA HIS A 377 -12.66 -37.30 -20.78
C HIS A 377 -12.80 -38.26 -19.57
N VAL A 378 -12.10 -37.98 -18.47
CA VAL A 378 -12.11 -38.77 -17.24
C VAL A 378 -13.51 -38.69 -16.66
N THR A 379 -14.13 -39.85 -16.52
CA THR A 379 -15.46 -39.99 -15.92
C THR A 379 -15.43 -39.49 -14.48
N GLU A 380 -16.31 -38.52 -14.20
CA GLU A 380 -16.47 -37.60 -13.06
C GLU A 380 -16.29 -38.09 -11.60
N GLU A 381 -16.00 -39.36 -11.30
CA GLU A 381 -16.22 -39.87 -9.93
C GLU A 381 -15.04 -39.71 -8.92
N ASP A 382 -13.78 -39.49 -9.34
CA ASP A 382 -12.64 -39.63 -8.40
C ASP A 382 -11.88 -38.35 -7.99
N LEU A 383 -12.01 -37.25 -8.73
CA LEU A 383 -11.27 -36.00 -8.48
C LEU A 383 -12.21 -34.87 -8.03
N ASP A 384 -12.31 -34.64 -6.72
CA ASP A 384 -12.95 -33.44 -6.15
C ASP A 384 -12.02 -32.23 -6.29
N THR A 385 -11.87 -31.76 -7.53
CA THR A 385 -11.02 -30.62 -7.91
C THR A 385 -11.83 -29.56 -8.62
N ARG A 386 -11.42 -28.30 -8.41
CA ARG A 386 -11.96 -27.10 -9.06
C ARG A 386 -11.03 -25.92 -8.81
N ILE A 387 -11.02 -24.94 -9.70
CA ILE A 387 -10.29 -23.71 -9.47
C ILE A 387 -11.00 -22.88 -8.39
N LEU A 388 -10.32 -22.65 -7.26
CA LEU A 388 -10.85 -21.87 -6.13
C LEU A 388 -10.57 -20.38 -6.24
N SER A 389 -9.75 -19.94 -7.21
CA SER A 389 -9.37 -18.55 -7.47
C SER A 389 -9.21 -18.33 -8.98
N THR A 390 -10.31 -17.96 -9.64
CA THR A 390 -10.31 -17.60 -11.06
C THR A 390 -9.75 -16.19 -11.25
N TYR A 391 -9.43 -15.81 -12.49
CA TYR A 391 -8.97 -14.44 -12.77
C TYR A 391 -10.01 -13.39 -12.37
N GLU A 392 -11.27 -13.57 -12.75
CA GLU A 392 -12.36 -12.64 -12.43
C GLU A 392 -12.57 -12.47 -10.90
N ASP A 393 -12.38 -13.55 -10.15
CA ASP A 393 -12.47 -13.53 -8.69
C ASP A 393 -11.26 -12.86 -8.04
N ALA A 394 -10.07 -13.06 -8.59
CA ALA A 394 -8.87 -12.36 -8.17
C ALA A 394 -8.94 -10.85 -8.42
N VAL A 395 -9.55 -10.43 -9.54
CA VAL A 395 -9.84 -9.00 -9.83
C VAL A 395 -10.78 -8.42 -8.79
N GLN A 396 -11.78 -9.17 -8.38
CA GLN A 396 -12.70 -8.77 -7.34
C GLN A 396 -12.00 -8.60 -5.96
N SER A 397 -11.06 -9.47 -5.60
CA SER A 397 -10.19 -9.27 -4.42
C SER A 397 -9.32 -8.01 -4.57
N TYR A 398 -8.82 -7.75 -5.78
CA TYR A 398 -8.05 -6.56 -6.10
C TYR A 398 -8.86 -5.26 -5.95
N GLU A 399 -10.11 -5.23 -6.44
CA GLU A 399 -11.04 -4.10 -6.26
C GLU A 399 -11.27 -3.78 -4.78
N LEU A 400 -11.45 -4.79 -3.93
CA LEU A 400 -11.59 -4.60 -2.49
C LEU A 400 -10.33 -3.97 -1.88
N THR A 401 -9.14 -4.43 -2.24
CA THR A 401 -7.89 -3.86 -1.71
C THR A 401 -7.72 -2.39 -2.08
N TRP A 402 -8.12 -2.01 -3.30
CA TRP A 402 -8.10 -0.61 -3.74
C TRP A 402 -9.18 0.23 -3.09
N ALA A 403 -10.40 -0.29 -2.92
CA ALA A 403 -11.46 0.41 -2.19
C ALA A 403 -11.03 0.71 -0.75
N ILE A 404 -10.40 -0.25 -0.06
CA ILE A 404 -9.85 -0.06 1.29
C ILE A 404 -8.76 1.01 1.28
N ARG A 405 -7.81 0.92 0.33
CA ARG A 405 -6.75 1.92 0.18
C ARG A 405 -7.40 3.30 0.00
N HIS A 406 -8.21 3.50 -1.04
CA HIS A 406 -8.84 4.78 -1.34
C HIS A 406 -9.65 5.34 -0.17
N ALA A 407 -10.42 4.52 0.54
CA ALA A 407 -11.16 4.94 1.72
C ALA A 407 -10.22 5.44 2.84
N ALA A 408 -9.12 4.73 3.09
CA ALA A 408 -8.11 5.15 4.07
C ALA A 408 -7.42 6.45 3.63
N GLU A 409 -7.05 6.57 2.35
CA GLU A 409 -6.41 7.76 1.80
C GLU A 409 -7.34 8.98 1.84
N ALA A 410 -8.64 8.81 1.59
CA ALA A 410 -9.65 9.86 1.71
C ALA A 410 -9.86 10.31 3.16
N GLY A 411 -9.68 9.39 4.12
CA GLY A 411 -9.74 9.67 5.56
C GLY A 411 -8.45 10.27 6.13
N ARG A 412 -7.37 10.36 5.33
CA ARG A 412 -6.09 10.89 5.81
C ARG A 412 -6.23 12.30 6.32
N LYS A 413 -5.80 12.47 7.56
CA LYS A 413 -5.29 13.75 8.01
C LYS A 413 -3.86 13.81 7.52
N PHE A 414 -3.66 14.29 6.28
CA PHE A 414 -2.33 14.71 5.87
C PHE A 414 -1.72 15.53 7.01
N PRO A 415 -0.42 15.37 7.33
CA PRO A 415 0.24 16.21 8.33
C PRO A 415 -0.13 17.61 7.94
N ALA A 416 -0.93 18.28 8.74
CA ALA A 416 -1.71 19.41 8.31
C ALA A 416 -0.82 20.37 7.51
N GLN A 417 -0.83 20.24 6.18
CA GLN A 417 -0.19 21.15 5.27
C GLN A 417 -1.15 22.32 5.26
N ASN A 418 -1.13 23.03 6.38
CA ASN A 418 -2.11 24.05 6.63
C ASN A 418 -1.86 25.18 5.64
N VAL A 419 -0.65 25.34 5.09
CA VAL A 419 -0.29 26.47 4.24
C VAL A 419 0.45 26.00 3.00
N ILE A 420 -0.17 26.19 1.84
CA ILE A 420 0.43 25.96 0.52
C ILE A 420 0.68 27.31 -0.13
N ILE A 421 1.88 27.54 -0.69
CA ILE A 421 2.21 28.76 -1.43
C ILE A 421 2.19 28.49 -2.93
N GLY A 422 1.51 29.32 -3.70
CA GLY A 422 1.51 29.21 -5.16
C GLY A 422 1.17 30.49 -5.92
N PRO A 423 1.14 30.42 -7.27
CA PRO A 423 0.72 31.51 -8.15
C PRO A 423 -0.81 31.70 -8.14
N GLU A 424 -1.29 32.70 -8.86
CA GLU A 424 -2.72 32.88 -9.09
C GLU A 424 -3.31 31.68 -9.86
N PRO A 425 -4.42 31.07 -9.39
CA PRO A 425 -5.15 30.08 -10.16
C PRO A 425 -5.64 30.69 -11.47
N ALA A 426 -5.28 30.08 -12.61
CA ALA A 426 -5.52 30.64 -13.94
C ALA A 426 -6.75 30.04 -14.62
N CYS A 427 -7.14 28.82 -14.27
CA CYS A 427 -8.24 28.11 -14.93
C CYS A 427 -9.00 27.16 -13.98
N LYS A 428 -10.11 26.57 -14.46
CA LYS A 428 -10.99 25.71 -13.62
C LYS A 428 -10.28 24.45 -13.12
N THR A 429 -9.38 23.88 -13.91
CA THR A 429 -8.57 22.71 -13.50
C THR A 429 -7.69 23.00 -12.29
N ASP A 430 -7.15 24.22 -12.17
CA ASP A 430 -6.41 24.65 -10.97
C ASP A 430 -7.33 24.64 -9.74
N VAL A 431 -8.57 25.09 -9.90
CA VAL A 431 -9.58 25.09 -8.83
C VAL A 431 -9.92 23.67 -8.39
N ASP A 432 -10.10 22.76 -9.35
CA ASP A 432 -10.39 21.37 -9.05
C ASP A 432 -9.18 20.66 -8.43
N CYS A 433 -7.96 21.06 -8.79
CA CYS A 433 -6.76 20.64 -8.10
C CYS A 433 -6.75 21.09 -6.63
N LEU A 434 -7.04 22.36 -6.35
CA LEU A 434 -7.14 22.85 -4.96
C LEU A 434 -8.18 22.07 -4.15
N LYS A 435 -9.32 21.71 -4.76
CA LYS A 435 -10.34 20.84 -4.12
C LYS A 435 -9.83 19.44 -3.83
N ARG A 436 -9.15 18.80 -4.80
CA ARG A 436 -8.54 17.47 -4.64
C ARG A 436 -7.48 17.46 -3.54
N MET A 437 -6.72 18.55 -3.40
CA MET A 437 -5.77 18.77 -2.30
C MET A 437 -6.46 19.05 -0.94
N GLY A 438 -7.79 19.12 -0.91
CA GLY A 438 -8.55 19.38 0.31
C GLY A 438 -8.48 20.83 0.80
N ILE A 439 -8.05 21.78 -0.03
CA ILE A 439 -8.03 23.21 0.31
C ILE A 439 -9.44 23.68 0.68
N LYS A 440 -9.56 24.37 1.81
CA LYS A 440 -10.82 24.93 2.31
C LYS A 440 -10.79 26.46 2.43
N GLN A 441 -9.60 27.06 2.45
CA GLN A 441 -9.45 28.52 2.49
C GLN A 441 -8.44 29.01 1.45
N ILE A 442 -8.63 30.24 0.96
CA ILE A 442 -7.71 30.89 0.02
C ILE A 442 -7.39 32.30 0.52
N LEU A 443 -6.09 32.61 0.59
CA LEU A 443 -5.57 33.95 0.84
C LEU A 443 -4.90 34.47 -0.42
N ASN A 444 -5.57 35.42 -1.07
CA ASN A 444 -5.01 36.20 -2.16
C ASN A 444 -4.30 37.42 -1.58
N THR A 445 -3.00 37.57 -1.85
CA THR A 445 -2.17 38.66 -1.35
C THR A 445 -1.87 39.74 -2.38
N ALA A 446 -2.38 39.62 -3.61
CA ALA A 446 -2.05 40.50 -4.71
C ALA A 446 -3.24 41.41 -5.08
N ARG A 447 -2.99 42.73 -5.14
CA ARG A 447 -3.99 43.72 -5.58
C ARG A 447 -4.51 43.43 -6.99
N GLU A 448 -3.60 43.10 -7.91
CA GLU A 448 -3.87 42.88 -9.33
C GLU A 448 -4.45 41.50 -9.66
N CYS A 449 -4.55 40.60 -8.68
CA CYS A 449 -5.20 39.32 -8.86
C CYS A 449 -6.66 39.45 -8.42
N ASP A 450 -7.57 39.49 -9.38
CA ASP A 450 -9.01 39.49 -9.11
C ASP A 450 -9.54 38.05 -8.97
N ASP A 451 -10.84 37.90 -8.74
CA ASP A 451 -11.48 36.57 -8.61
C ASP A 451 -12.39 36.24 -9.82
N PRO A 452 -11.83 36.12 -11.04
CA PRO A 452 -12.63 35.80 -12.23
C PRO A 452 -13.21 34.38 -12.18
N LEU A 453 -12.57 33.47 -11.45
CA LEU A 453 -12.98 32.07 -11.28
C LEU A 453 -14.02 31.87 -10.17
N LYS A 454 -14.43 32.95 -9.48
CA LYS A 454 -15.40 32.94 -8.38
C LYS A 454 -15.00 31.97 -7.24
N LEU A 455 -13.72 31.92 -6.92
CA LEU A 455 -13.15 31.16 -5.80
C LEU A 455 -13.82 31.51 -4.47
N SER A 456 -14.23 32.77 -4.30
CA SER A 456 -14.99 33.25 -3.13
C SER A 456 -16.33 32.54 -2.91
N ASN A 457 -16.91 31.90 -3.94
CA ASN A 457 -18.13 31.09 -3.80
C ASN A 457 -17.84 29.66 -3.33
N GLU A 458 -16.62 29.17 -3.53
CA GLU A 458 -16.25 27.77 -3.31
C GLU A 458 -15.34 27.58 -2.08
N PHE A 459 -14.64 28.62 -1.64
CA PHE A 459 -13.68 28.59 -0.53
C PHE A 459 -13.93 29.76 0.43
N LYS A 460 -13.52 29.60 1.70
CA LYS A 460 -13.38 30.76 2.59
C LYS A 460 -12.24 31.62 2.05
N TYR A 461 -12.56 32.81 1.55
CA TYR A 461 -11.64 33.62 0.75
C TYR A 461 -11.33 34.96 1.42
N LEU A 462 -10.06 35.36 1.41
CA LEU A 462 -9.61 36.69 1.82
C LEU A 462 -8.67 37.28 0.76
N LYS A 463 -8.95 38.52 0.32
CA LYS A 463 -8.06 39.32 -0.53
C LYS A 463 -7.38 40.41 0.30
N LEU A 464 -6.06 40.51 0.17
CA LEU A 464 -5.23 41.60 0.68
C LEU A 464 -4.64 42.36 -0.52
N ASP A 465 -4.99 43.63 -0.68
CA ASP A 465 -4.58 44.45 -1.82
C ASP A 465 -3.13 44.95 -1.75
N MET A 466 -2.17 44.03 -1.58
CA MET A 466 -0.75 44.36 -1.51
C MET A 466 -0.15 44.58 -2.91
N ILE A 467 0.64 45.65 -3.02
CA ILE A 467 1.44 45.96 -4.21
C ILE A 467 2.83 45.33 -4.05
N ASP A 468 3.35 44.67 -5.09
CA ASP A 468 4.71 44.12 -5.08
C ASP A 468 5.76 45.19 -5.38
N ASN A 469 5.90 46.17 -4.49
CA ASN A 469 6.86 47.26 -4.64
C ASN A 469 7.61 47.46 -3.31
N PRO A 470 8.94 47.68 -3.32
CA PRO A 470 9.69 47.99 -2.11
C PRO A 470 9.16 49.19 -1.30
N GLY A 471 8.48 50.15 -1.95
CA GLY A 471 7.83 51.29 -1.31
C GLY A 471 6.36 51.07 -0.96
N ALA A 472 5.90 49.82 -0.86
CA ALA A 472 4.52 49.51 -0.45
C ALA A 472 4.23 50.05 0.96
N ILE A 473 3.05 50.64 1.13
CA ILE A 473 2.56 51.16 2.41
C ILE A 473 1.64 50.14 3.10
N ASN A 474 1.45 50.29 4.41
CA ASN A 474 0.57 49.44 5.24
C ASN A 474 0.94 47.96 5.23
N VAL A 475 2.21 47.62 4.96
CA VAL A 475 2.66 46.23 4.88
C VAL A 475 2.44 45.50 6.22
N GLN A 476 2.76 46.12 7.35
CA GLN A 476 2.51 45.56 8.69
C GLN A 476 1.06 45.11 8.91
N ASP A 477 0.08 45.91 8.48
CA ASP A 477 -1.34 45.56 8.62
C ASP A 477 -1.68 44.32 7.79
N PHE A 478 -1.14 44.21 6.57
CA PHE A 478 -1.32 43.04 5.73
C PHE A 478 -0.63 41.81 6.32
N LEU A 479 0.59 41.94 6.86
CA LEU A 479 1.29 40.87 7.55
C LEU A 479 0.47 40.32 8.72
N ASN A 480 -0.10 41.21 9.54
CA ASN A 480 -0.96 40.82 10.66
C ASN A 480 -2.25 40.14 10.18
N LYS A 481 -3.01 40.77 9.28
CA LYS A 481 -4.28 40.22 8.76
C LYS A 481 -4.09 38.88 8.05
N GLY A 482 -3.04 38.75 7.24
CA GLY A 482 -2.72 37.51 6.54
C GLY A 482 -2.34 36.41 7.53
N SER A 483 -1.53 36.74 8.54
CA SER A 483 -1.17 35.80 9.58
C SER A 483 -2.39 35.36 10.41
N ASP A 484 -3.32 36.25 10.71
CA ASP A 484 -4.56 35.95 11.47
C ASP A 484 -5.45 34.99 10.70
N PHE A 485 -5.55 35.20 9.40
CA PHE A 485 -6.32 34.31 8.52
C PHE A 485 -5.68 32.92 8.41
N ILE A 486 -4.35 32.83 8.37
CA ILE A 486 -3.63 31.55 8.43
C ILE A 486 -3.82 30.87 9.81
N ASP A 487 -3.80 31.63 10.91
CA ASP A 487 -4.06 31.10 12.25
C ASP A 487 -5.50 30.58 12.40
N ASP A 488 -6.50 31.26 11.84
CA ASP A 488 -7.88 30.75 11.76
C ASP A 488 -7.96 29.43 10.98
N ALA A 489 -7.28 29.35 9.84
CA ALA A 489 -7.23 28.14 9.03
C ALA A 489 -6.65 26.96 9.83
N LYS A 490 -5.53 27.20 10.53
CA LYS A 490 -4.89 26.24 11.43
C LYS A 490 -5.78 25.84 12.60
N LEU A 491 -6.43 26.81 13.26
CA LEU A 491 -7.32 26.57 14.41
C LEU A 491 -8.47 25.63 14.05
N HIS A 492 -9.02 25.77 12.84
CA HIS A 492 -10.14 24.97 12.36
C HIS A 492 -9.72 23.75 11.53
N SER A 493 -8.42 23.42 11.47
CA SER A 493 -7.88 22.33 10.65
C SER A 493 -8.34 22.39 9.19
N ARG A 494 -8.32 23.61 8.63
CA ARG A 494 -8.68 23.90 7.24
C ARG A 494 -7.41 24.21 6.45
N PRO A 495 -6.99 23.36 5.50
CA PRO A 495 -5.85 23.67 4.63
C PRO A 495 -6.11 24.97 3.86
N ILE A 496 -5.12 25.88 3.86
CA ILE A 496 -5.15 27.19 3.20
C ILE A 496 -4.13 27.27 2.06
N TYR A 497 -4.58 27.81 0.93
CA TYR A 497 -3.74 28.19 -0.20
C TYR A 497 -3.46 29.69 -0.16
N VAL A 498 -2.19 30.09 -0.10
CA VAL A 498 -1.73 31.48 -0.04
C VAL A 498 -1.03 31.83 -1.35
N HIS A 499 -1.60 32.76 -2.11
CA HIS A 499 -1.06 33.14 -3.42
C HIS A 499 -0.87 34.64 -3.58
N CYS A 500 0.01 34.99 -4.52
CA CYS A 500 0.06 36.31 -5.13
C CYS A 500 -0.03 36.10 -6.65
N LYS A 501 0.60 36.94 -7.48
CA LYS A 501 0.66 36.67 -8.93
C LYS A 501 1.50 35.43 -9.26
N ALA A 502 2.76 35.41 -8.85
CA ALA A 502 3.72 34.33 -9.15
C ALA A 502 4.01 33.40 -7.96
N GLY A 503 3.46 33.71 -6.78
CA GLY A 503 3.75 33.00 -5.54
C GLY A 503 5.18 33.17 -5.03
N LYS A 504 5.87 34.27 -5.35
CA LYS A 504 7.31 34.44 -5.04
C LYS A 504 7.61 35.45 -3.93
N SER A 505 6.88 36.56 -3.89
CA SER A 505 7.20 37.72 -3.05
C SER A 505 6.16 37.97 -1.95
N ARG A 506 5.00 38.57 -2.26
CA ARG A 506 3.94 38.90 -1.27
C ARG A 506 3.43 37.71 -0.46
N SER A 507 3.04 36.62 -1.12
CA SER A 507 2.55 35.42 -0.44
C SER A 507 3.60 34.80 0.47
N VAL A 508 4.86 34.79 0.02
CA VAL A 508 6.01 34.34 0.81
C VAL A 508 6.22 35.25 2.03
N ALA A 509 6.15 36.57 1.87
CA ALA A 509 6.29 37.51 2.98
C ALA A 509 5.23 37.29 4.08
N ILE A 510 3.96 37.11 3.70
CA ILE A 510 2.89 36.79 4.66
C ILE A 510 3.16 35.49 5.41
N VAL A 511 3.60 34.45 4.70
CA VAL A 511 3.91 33.16 5.34
C VAL A 511 5.11 33.27 6.28
N ILE A 512 6.15 34.02 5.92
CA ILE A 512 7.30 34.29 6.80
C ILE A 512 6.83 35.03 8.06
N ALA A 513 6.00 36.08 7.92
CA ALA A 513 5.44 36.80 9.07
C ALA A 513 4.65 35.85 10.00
N HIS A 514 3.82 34.98 9.42
CA HIS A 514 3.10 33.96 10.19
C HIS A 514 4.07 33.03 10.94
N LEU A 515 5.15 32.57 10.31
CA LEU A 515 6.14 31.70 10.96
C LEU A 515 6.90 32.41 12.09
N ILE A 516 7.32 33.66 11.88
CA ILE A 516 7.94 34.51 12.91
C ILE A 516 7.00 34.60 14.12
N ARG A 517 5.71 34.89 13.87
CA ARG A 517 4.71 35.06 14.94
C ARG A 517 4.37 33.75 15.65
N ALA A 518 3.99 32.72 14.89
CA ALA A 518 3.46 31.48 15.43
C ALA A 518 4.54 30.63 16.10
N ASN A 519 5.77 30.66 15.58
CA ASN A 519 6.86 29.81 16.05
C ASN A 519 7.94 30.57 16.83
N ARG A 520 7.84 31.91 16.94
CA ARG A 520 8.86 32.77 17.54
C ARG A 520 10.24 32.59 16.88
N TRP A 521 10.25 32.41 15.56
CA TRP A 521 11.49 32.30 14.78
C TRP A 521 12.01 33.68 14.41
N ASP A 522 13.33 33.81 14.33
CA ASP A 522 13.95 34.93 13.63
C ASP A 522 13.68 34.85 12.12
N ILE A 523 13.83 35.98 11.44
CA ILE A 523 13.55 36.14 10.02
C ILE A 523 14.41 35.23 9.16
N ASN A 524 15.70 35.03 9.50
CA ASN A 524 16.62 34.21 8.72
C ASN A 524 16.14 32.76 8.75
N ARG A 525 15.84 32.23 9.94
CA ARG A 525 15.31 30.88 10.10
C ARG A 525 13.97 30.68 9.39
N ALA A 526 13.06 31.65 9.49
CA ALA A 526 11.76 31.57 8.83
C ALA A 526 11.88 31.64 7.30
N TYR A 527 12.77 32.51 6.79
CA TYR A 527 13.08 32.62 5.37
C TYR A 527 13.73 31.35 4.82
N ASP A 528 14.78 30.83 5.47
CA ASP A 528 15.47 29.61 5.05
C ASP A 528 14.53 28.41 5.04
N TYR A 529 13.65 28.32 6.05
CA TYR A 529 12.62 27.29 6.09
C TYR A 529 11.73 27.34 4.84
N VAL A 530 11.26 28.52 4.45
CA VAL A 530 10.43 28.69 3.25
C VAL A 530 11.25 28.43 1.98
N LYS A 531 12.48 28.92 1.89
CA LYS A 531 13.36 28.80 0.73
C LYS A 531 13.75 27.35 0.42
N GLN A 532 14.02 26.54 1.44
CA GLN A 532 14.30 25.11 1.29
C GLN A 532 13.14 24.33 0.67
N ARG A 533 11.91 24.81 0.87
CA ARG A 533 10.68 24.16 0.38
C ARG A 533 10.13 24.79 -0.88
N ARG A 534 10.43 26.06 -1.12
CA ARG A 534 10.09 26.85 -2.30
C ARG A 534 11.32 27.59 -2.78
N GLU A 535 12.09 26.95 -3.67
CA GLU A 535 13.32 27.54 -4.21
C GLU A 535 13.06 28.89 -4.89
N SER A 536 11.88 29.10 -5.48
CA SER A 536 11.50 30.38 -6.10
C SER A 536 11.11 31.50 -5.11
N ALA A 537 11.12 31.24 -3.81
CA ALA A 537 10.84 32.24 -2.78
C ALA A 537 11.85 33.39 -2.86
N SER A 538 11.33 34.61 -3.04
CA SER A 538 12.10 35.84 -3.17
C SER A 538 11.20 37.04 -2.87
N PRO A 539 10.92 37.35 -1.59
CA PRO A 539 10.32 38.60 -1.18
C PRO A 539 11.17 39.77 -1.64
N ASN A 540 10.52 40.84 -2.09
CA ASN A 540 11.23 42.08 -2.39
C ASN A 540 11.89 42.67 -1.13
N ILE A 541 12.91 43.51 -1.32
CA ILE A 541 13.70 44.06 -0.21
C ILE A 541 12.88 44.91 0.77
N GLY A 542 11.82 45.57 0.31
CA GLY A 542 10.90 46.31 1.19
C GLY A 542 10.15 45.37 2.11
N PHE A 543 9.66 44.23 1.62
CA PHE A 543 9.03 43.21 2.48
C PHE A 543 10.00 42.58 3.46
N ILE A 544 11.28 42.39 3.10
CA ILE A 544 12.29 41.92 4.05
C ILE A 544 12.48 42.95 5.18
N ALA A 545 12.59 44.25 4.85
CA ALA A 545 12.69 45.31 5.86
C ALA A 545 11.47 45.36 6.78
N GLU A 546 10.27 45.23 6.22
CA GLU A 546 9.02 45.17 6.98
C GLU A 546 8.95 43.91 7.87
N LEU A 547 9.45 42.77 7.42
CA LEU A 547 9.54 41.54 8.22
C LEU A 547 10.53 41.69 9.39
N MET A 548 11.62 42.44 9.22
CA MET A 548 12.54 42.76 10.32
C MET A 548 11.87 43.65 11.38
N LEU A 549 11.08 44.65 10.95
CA LEU A 549 10.26 45.46 11.86
C LEU A 549 9.21 44.59 12.58
N PHE A 550 8.54 43.70 11.85
CA PHE A 550 7.56 42.77 12.40
C PHE A 550 8.18 41.83 13.46
N GLN A 551 9.39 41.32 13.23
CA GLN A 551 10.14 40.54 14.22
C GLN A 551 10.44 41.37 15.48
N LYS A 552 10.87 42.63 15.29
CA LYS A 552 11.22 43.55 16.38
C LYS A 552 10.01 43.86 17.26
N ASP A 553 8.86 44.15 16.66
CA ASP A 553 7.60 44.41 17.39
C ASP A 553 7.14 43.20 18.21
N MET A 554 7.55 41.99 17.81
CA MET A 554 7.27 40.74 18.51
C MET A 554 8.28 40.42 19.63
N ASN A 555 9.24 41.31 19.91
CA ASN A 555 10.35 41.14 20.88
C ASN A 555 11.19 39.87 20.65
N ILE A 556 11.41 39.49 19.39
CA ILE A 556 12.26 38.35 19.04
C ILE A 556 13.69 38.86 18.79
N LEU A 557 14.63 38.48 19.66
CA LEU A 557 16.04 38.88 19.58
C LEU A 557 16.74 38.19 18.41
N ASP A 558 17.64 38.93 17.75
CA ASP A 558 18.49 38.38 16.69
C ASP A 558 19.53 37.43 17.31
N TYR A 559 19.54 36.17 16.88
CA TYR A 559 20.45 35.16 17.41
C TYR A 559 21.85 35.21 16.77
N SER A 560 22.11 36.18 15.89
CA SER A 560 23.34 36.28 15.08
C SER A 560 24.47 37.12 15.67
N GLU A 561 24.32 37.71 16.87
CA GLU A 561 25.40 38.49 17.51
C GLU A 561 25.66 38.07 18.97
N ASN A 562 26.04 36.81 19.21
CA ASN A 562 26.59 36.39 20.50
C ASN A 562 27.50 35.15 20.37
N ASN A 563 28.51 35.21 19.51
CA ASN A 563 29.60 34.23 19.55
C ASN A 563 31.01 34.82 19.54
N ASP A 564 31.18 36.14 19.64
CA ASP A 564 32.50 36.73 19.86
C ASP A 564 32.42 37.87 20.89
N ALA A 565 33.21 37.70 21.95
CA ALA A 565 33.57 38.65 23.02
C ALA A 565 32.55 38.90 24.16
N SER A 566 32.68 38.11 25.25
CA SER A 566 32.85 38.68 26.59
C SER A 566 33.29 37.63 27.64
N THR A 567 34.59 37.40 27.73
CA THR A 567 35.23 37.14 29.02
C THR A 567 35.05 38.36 29.92
N SER A 568 34.25 38.19 30.97
CA SER A 568 34.29 38.81 32.31
C SER A 568 34.55 40.33 32.49
N SER A 569 33.62 40.93 33.25
CA SER A 569 33.76 41.94 34.34
C SER A 569 32.80 43.14 34.12
N THR A 570 32.10 43.74 35.10
CA THR A 570 32.15 43.71 36.57
C THR A 570 30.87 44.38 37.11
N THR A 571 30.44 44.11 38.35
CA THR A 571 30.38 45.10 39.46
C THR A 571 29.73 44.53 40.72
N THR A 572 30.51 44.46 41.81
CA THR A 572 30.19 45.09 43.11
C THR A 572 31.50 45.48 43.80
N PRO A 573 31.56 46.61 44.54
CA PRO A 573 32.81 47.15 45.07
C PRO A 573 33.11 46.68 46.50
N HIS A 574 34.38 46.49 46.85
CA HIS A 574 34.94 46.85 48.16
C HIS A 574 36.48 46.65 48.22
N SER A 575 37.19 47.79 48.33
CA SER A 575 38.39 48.10 49.16
C SER A 575 39.72 47.32 49.06
N PRO A 576 40.87 47.97 49.41
CA PRO A 576 42.16 47.75 48.72
C PRO A 576 43.26 47.09 49.58
N ASP A 577 44.27 46.47 48.95
CA ASP A 577 45.69 46.83 49.17
C ASP A 577 46.70 46.04 48.28
N LYS A 578 47.59 46.81 47.63
CA LYS A 578 49.06 46.68 47.45
C LYS A 578 49.76 45.48 46.77
N LYS A 579 50.59 45.89 45.77
CA LYS A 579 52.00 45.52 45.49
C LYS A 579 52.25 44.11 44.88
N LEU A 580 53.20 43.83 43.99
CA LEU A 580 54.25 44.55 43.24
C LEU A 580 54.83 43.51 42.24
N LYS A 581 55.34 43.97 41.07
CA LYS A 581 56.48 43.41 40.28
C LYS A 581 56.37 41.97 39.71
N SER A 582 56.97 41.61 38.58
CA SER A 582 57.72 42.31 37.53
C SER A 582 58.16 41.28 36.49
N ASN A 583 58.30 41.75 35.24
CA ASN A 583 59.29 41.35 34.22
C ASN A 583 59.02 40.06 33.42
N PHE A 584 58.87 40.18 32.08
CA PHE A 584 59.94 40.24 31.04
C PHE A 584 60.50 38.81 30.82
N ASP A 585 60.61 38.24 29.64
CA ASP A 585 60.42 38.69 28.26
C ASP A 585 60.55 37.46 27.36
N GLY A 586 60.12 37.58 26.11
CA GLY A 586 61.00 37.18 25.01
C GLY A 586 60.95 35.74 24.48
N LEU A 587 60.17 35.60 23.41
CA LEU A 587 60.62 35.22 22.07
C LEU A 587 60.98 33.74 21.75
N THR A 588 60.20 33.28 20.75
CA THR A 588 60.60 32.60 19.50
C THR A 588 60.91 31.11 19.49
N GLY A 589 60.20 30.43 18.59
CA GLY A 589 60.90 29.77 17.49
C GLY A 589 60.67 28.28 17.29
N CYS A 590 59.55 27.93 16.65
CA CYS A 590 59.45 27.01 15.51
C CYS A 590 60.55 25.95 15.31
N ARG A 591 60.19 24.65 15.40
CA ARG A 591 60.13 23.68 14.27
C ARG A 591 60.09 22.21 14.75
N THR A 592 59.18 21.46 14.16
CA THR A 592 59.11 19.99 14.00
C THR A 592 60.38 19.44 13.31
N PRO A 593 60.71 18.11 13.22
CA PRO A 593 59.76 16.98 13.10
C PRO A 593 60.22 15.57 13.62
N SER A 594 59.25 14.63 13.58
CA SER A 594 59.39 13.20 13.21
C SER A 594 60.15 12.18 14.10
N SER A 595 59.53 10.98 14.10
CA SER A 595 60.09 9.61 14.23
C SER A 595 60.38 8.97 15.60
N ARG A 596 59.48 8.03 15.93
CA ARG A 596 59.65 6.73 16.67
C ARG A 596 60.91 5.92 16.24
N PRO A 597 61.25 4.72 16.81
CA PRO A 597 60.79 3.95 18.01
C PRO A 597 61.95 3.22 18.80
N LEU A 598 61.57 2.27 19.70
CA LEU A 598 62.33 1.13 20.29
C LEU A 598 63.25 1.45 21.49
N SER A 599 63.50 0.58 22.49
CA SER A 599 62.90 -0.61 23.11
C SER A 599 63.79 -1.00 24.31
N ALA A 600 63.31 -1.92 25.19
CA ALA A 600 64.01 -2.64 26.28
C ALA A 600 64.36 -1.79 27.53
N GLY A 601 63.88 -2.08 28.75
CA GLY A 601 63.77 -3.34 29.51
C GLY A 601 65.03 -3.54 30.39
N PRO A 602 65.06 -4.31 31.51
CA PRO A 602 64.03 -5.17 32.13
C PRO A 602 63.99 -5.18 33.70
N GLY A 603 63.13 -6.02 34.30
CA GLY A 603 63.19 -6.45 35.72
C GLY A 603 61.83 -6.82 36.34
N VAL A 604 61.14 -7.87 35.89
CA VAL A 604 61.04 -9.23 36.52
C VAL A 604 60.32 -9.28 37.89
N LEU A 605 59.11 -9.87 37.89
CA LEU A 605 58.70 -10.96 38.80
C LEU A 605 57.46 -11.68 38.24
N THR A 606 57.41 -13.00 38.50
CA THR A 606 56.82 -14.06 37.69
C THR A 606 55.50 -14.64 38.23
N LYS A 607 54.54 -15.02 37.37
CA LYS A 607 54.10 -16.43 37.10
C LYS A 607 52.75 -16.53 36.31
N VAL A 608 52.89 -17.06 35.10
CA VAL A 608 52.10 -18.02 34.28
C VAL A 608 50.57 -18.23 34.51
N LYS A 609 49.84 -17.83 33.45
CA LYS A 609 48.62 -18.34 32.77
C LYS A 609 47.89 -19.60 33.27
N GLN A 610 46.57 -19.48 33.40
CA GLN A 610 45.58 -20.48 32.97
C GLN A 610 44.34 -19.81 32.32
N SER A 611 43.66 -20.60 31.49
CA SER A 611 42.68 -20.34 30.43
C SER A 611 41.31 -19.76 30.85
N LYS A 612 40.67 -19.00 29.95
CA LYS A 612 39.26 -18.60 30.04
C LYS A 612 38.33 -19.81 29.81
N PRO A 613 37.23 -19.96 30.57
CA PRO A 613 36.28 -21.07 30.40
C PRO A 613 35.29 -20.82 29.24
N SER A 614 34.69 -21.90 28.76
CA SER A 614 33.73 -22.00 27.66
C SER A 614 32.33 -21.46 28.01
N LEU A 615 31.52 -21.25 26.95
CA LEU A 615 30.18 -20.65 26.95
C LEU A 615 29.10 -21.45 27.73
N GLU A 616 29.40 -22.67 28.17
CA GLU A 616 28.41 -23.58 28.78
C GLU A 616 28.20 -23.34 30.29
N HIS A 617 29.09 -22.61 30.96
CA HIS A 617 28.97 -22.35 32.41
C HIS A 617 28.24 -21.05 32.79
N ARG A 618 27.75 -20.29 31.80
CA ARG A 618 26.92 -19.09 32.03
C ARG A 618 25.41 -19.38 31.99
N VAL A 619 25.02 -20.62 31.65
CA VAL A 619 23.62 -21.01 31.47
C VAL A 619 23.02 -21.63 32.75
N GLU A 620 23.82 -22.25 33.63
CA GLU A 620 23.29 -22.88 34.86
C GLU A 620 22.98 -21.91 36.02
N ASP A 621 23.75 -20.82 36.16
CA ASP A 621 23.50 -19.84 37.24
C ASP A 621 22.32 -18.89 36.95
N ASP A 622 22.01 -18.65 35.67
CA ASP A 622 20.85 -17.86 35.25
C ASP A 622 19.55 -18.69 35.29
N LEU A 623 19.65 -20.03 35.22
CA LEU A 623 18.51 -20.93 35.35
C LEU A 623 18.08 -21.13 36.81
N LYS A 624 19.03 -21.18 37.77
CA LYS A 624 18.70 -21.29 39.21
C LYS A 624 18.07 -20.02 39.78
N ASN A 625 18.44 -18.83 39.29
CA ASN A 625 17.83 -17.58 39.73
C ASN A 625 16.45 -17.32 39.10
N ARG A 626 16.15 -17.92 37.94
CA ARG A 626 14.80 -17.84 37.33
C ARG A 626 13.81 -18.85 37.89
N LEU A 627 14.28 -19.98 38.42
CA LEU A 627 13.43 -20.98 39.08
C LEU A 627 12.96 -20.57 40.49
N HIS A 628 13.58 -19.57 41.13
CA HIS A 628 13.18 -19.12 42.48
C HIS A 628 12.14 -17.99 42.49
N ILE A 629 11.76 -17.45 41.33
CA ILE A 629 10.71 -16.41 41.22
C ILE A 629 9.37 -17.02 40.75
N GLN A 630 9.35 -18.31 40.42
CA GLN A 630 8.15 -18.99 39.89
C GLN A 630 7.39 -19.85 40.91
N GLU A 631 7.80 -19.86 42.18
CA GLU A 631 7.12 -20.62 43.26
C GLU A 631 6.44 -19.74 44.34
N THR A 632 6.25 -18.43 44.12
CA THR A 632 5.55 -17.56 45.10
C THR A 632 4.39 -16.75 44.54
N LEU A 633 3.69 -17.25 43.53
CA LEU A 633 2.41 -16.68 43.08
C LEU A 633 1.37 -17.80 42.92
N GLY A 634 0.93 -18.34 44.05
CA GLY A 634 -0.29 -19.13 44.14
C GLY A 634 -1.53 -18.21 44.19
N ASN A 635 -2.58 -18.63 43.48
CA ASN A 635 -3.99 -18.28 43.64
C ASN A 635 -4.34 -16.82 43.95
N HIS A 636 -4.78 -16.07 42.94
CA HIS A 636 -5.59 -14.87 43.14
C HIS A 636 -7.05 -15.13 42.77
N SER A 637 -7.83 -15.44 43.80
CA SER A 637 -9.20 -14.95 43.89
C SER A 637 -9.17 -13.42 43.92
N GLU A 638 -10.06 -12.78 43.16
CA GLU A 638 -10.28 -11.34 43.21
C GLU A 638 -10.70 -10.93 44.63
N VAL A 639 -9.95 -10.03 45.27
CA VAL A 639 -10.37 -9.38 46.52
C VAL A 639 -10.50 -7.89 46.28
N GLU A 640 -11.74 -7.49 46.06
CA GLU A 640 -12.21 -6.10 46.08
C GLU A 640 -11.91 -5.43 47.44
N LYS A 641 -11.18 -4.30 47.45
CA LYS A 641 -11.03 -3.46 48.65
C LYS A 641 -11.76 -2.13 48.49
N LYS A 642 -12.70 -1.91 49.41
CA LYS A 642 -13.39 -0.63 49.67
C LYS A 642 -12.74 0.07 50.87
N ASP A 643 -12.80 1.39 50.90
CA ASP A 643 -12.47 2.16 52.10
C ASP A 643 -13.55 2.05 53.19
N ARG A 644 -13.31 2.67 54.36
CA ARG A 644 -14.23 2.69 55.51
C ARG A 644 -15.57 3.41 55.24
N SER A 645 -15.74 4.02 54.06
CA SER A 645 -16.99 4.63 53.59
C SER A 645 -17.66 3.86 52.44
N GLY A 646 -17.10 2.72 52.02
CA GLY A 646 -17.72 1.81 51.05
C GLY A 646 -17.38 2.08 49.57
N ARG A 647 -16.36 2.89 49.26
CA ARG A 647 -15.96 3.22 47.87
C ARG A 647 -14.73 2.43 47.40
N TYR A 648 -14.73 1.98 46.15
CA TYR A 648 -13.65 1.19 45.53
C TYR A 648 -12.42 2.05 45.16
N ILE A 649 -11.20 1.56 45.41
CA ILE A 649 -9.94 2.29 45.14
C ILE A 649 -8.92 1.39 44.40
N HIS A 650 -8.36 1.86 43.28
CA HIS A 650 -7.22 1.25 42.59
C HIS A 650 -5.87 1.89 43.00
N PRO A 651 -4.76 1.13 43.16
CA PRO A 651 -3.47 1.67 43.60
C PRO A 651 -2.75 2.45 42.48
N LYS A 652 -2.30 3.68 42.77
CA LYS A 652 -1.55 4.58 41.86
C LYS A 652 -0.02 4.39 41.94
N ARG A 653 0.64 4.61 40.79
CA ARG A 653 2.11 4.74 40.58
C ARG A 653 2.69 6.02 41.23
N ALA A 654 4.03 6.01 41.40
CA ALA A 654 4.93 7.00 42.02
C ALA A 654 4.78 8.47 41.54
N PRO A 655 5.23 9.48 42.32
CA PRO A 655 4.84 10.88 42.16
C PRO A 655 5.58 11.63 41.04
N LEU A 656 4.83 12.51 40.35
CA LEU A 656 5.30 13.49 39.38
C LEU A 656 5.81 14.76 40.10
N ASP A 657 6.96 15.26 39.69
CA ASP A 657 7.51 16.57 40.06
C ASP A 657 6.70 17.70 39.38
N ASN A 658 6.38 18.73 40.16
CA ASN A 658 5.46 19.82 39.82
C ASN A 658 6.24 21.07 39.37
N ARG A 659 6.75 21.07 38.13
CA ARG A 659 7.08 22.29 37.37
C ARG A 659 7.02 22.02 35.87
N LEU A 660 5.92 22.38 35.20
CA LEU A 660 5.89 22.74 33.78
C LEU A 660 4.51 23.35 33.44
N GLN A 661 4.50 24.67 33.20
CA GLN A 661 3.45 25.39 32.47
C GLN A 661 3.43 24.89 31.01
N PRO A 662 2.30 24.98 30.27
CA PRO A 662 2.19 24.40 28.93
C PRO A 662 2.98 25.20 27.91
N LEU A 663 4.23 24.80 27.66
CA LEU A 663 4.92 25.13 26.41
C LEU A 663 4.36 24.25 25.30
N ARG A 664 3.49 24.84 24.48
CA ARG A 664 2.94 24.27 23.25
C ARG A 664 4.10 23.98 22.29
N ARG A 665 4.60 22.75 22.27
CA ARG A 665 5.63 22.29 21.33
C ARG A 665 4.94 21.95 20.00
N VAL A 666 5.02 22.83 19.03
CA VAL A 666 4.53 22.60 17.66
C VAL A 666 5.59 21.82 16.88
N SER A 667 5.17 20.76 16.18
CA SER A 667 6.02 19.92 15.34
C SER A 667 6.63 20.71 14.17
N LYS A 668 7.83 20.28 13.74
CA LYS A 668 8.77 20.99 12.84
C LYS A 668 8.46 20.93 11.33
N ALA A 669 7.28 20.51 10.89
CA ALA A 669 6.98 20.30 9.46
C ALA A 669 5.64 20.95 9.06
N GLY A 670 5.64 21.82 8.04
CA GLY A 670 4.41 22.46 7.58
C GLY A 670 4.56 23.55 6.52
N LEU A 671 5.44 23.38 5.52
CA LEU A 671 5.40 24.24 4.33
C LEU A 671 5.90 23.48 3.09
N GLU A 672 5.25 23.63 1.96
CA GLU A 672 5.65 23.08 0.66
C GLU A 672 5.33 24.05 -0.49
N SER A 673 6.02 23.88 -1.62
CA SER A 673 5.89 24.68 -2.84
C SER A 673 5.11 23.94 -3.90
N ALA A 674 4.07 24.58 -4.46
CA ALA A 674 3.46 24.14 -5.71
C ALA A 674 3.86 25.09 -6.86
N THR A 675 4.41 24.56 -7.95
CA THR A 675 4.37 25.20 -9.27
C THR A 675 3.17 24.63 -10.03
N LEU A 676 2.37 25.47 -10.69
CA LEU A 676 1.22 24.98 -11.47
C LEU A 676 1.64 24.00 -12.59
N ASP A 677 2.87 24.09 -13.07
CA ASP A 677 3.40 23.17 -14.08
C ASP A 677 3.66 21.75 -13.53
N PHE A 678 3.85 21.58 -12.21
CA PHE A 678 3.90 20.28 -11.55
C PHE A 678 2.54 19.56 -11.56
N LEU A 679 1.45 20.30 -11.77
CA LEU A 679 0.07 19.79 -11.71
C LEU A 679 -0.49 19.41 -13.09
N LYS A 680 0.18 19.79 -14.18
CA LYS A 680 -0.20 19.40 -15.55
C LYS A 680 0.29 17.99 -15.92
N GLU A 681 1.27 17.45 -15.20
CA GLU A 681 1.74 16.06 -15.41
C GLU A 681 0.77 14.99 -14.85
N PHE A 682 -0.32 15.40 -14.19
CA PHE A 682 -1.36 14.53 -13.64
C PHE A 682 -2.68 14.52 -14.44
N ASP A 683 -2.72 15.11 -15.64
CA ASP A 683 -3.83 14.98 -16.59
C ASP A 683 -3.59 13.76 -17.50
N TYR A 684 -3.99 12.57 -17.03
CA TYR A 684 -4.17 11.38 -17.87
C TYR A 684 -5.57 11.36 -18.50
N GLU A 685 -6.03 12.48 -19.04
CA GLU A 685 -7.25 12.53 -19.86
C GLU A 685 -7.14 13.65 -20.89
N LYS A 686 -6.38 13.42 -21.97
CA LYS A 686 -6.62 13.88 -23.35
C LYS A 686 -5.35 13.71 -24.17
N ASP A 687 -5.19 12.52 -24.75
CA ASP A 687 -4.52 12.38 -26.03
C ASP A 687 -5.37 11.46 -26.90
N ASP A 688 -6.18 12.09 -27.74
CA ASP A 688 -6.83 11.48 -28.89
C ASP A 688 -5.73 11.23 -29.95
N PRO A 689 -5.41 9.99 -30.33
CA PRO A 689 -4.34 9.70 -31.29
C PRO A 689 -4.89 9.94 -32.70
N GLY A 690 -4.95 11.21 -33.10
CA GLY A 690 -5.55 11.62 -34.36
C GLY A 690 -4.93 12.90 -34.92
N LYS A 691 -3.60 12.97 -35.04
CA LYS A 691 -2.90 13.85 -35.99
C LYS A 691 -1.41 13.53 -36.03
N GLU A 692 -1.02 12.66 -36.97
CA GLU A 692 0.36 12.56 -37.42
C GLU A 692 0.78 13.83 -38.17
N SER A 693 2.04 14.20 -37.92
CA SER A 693 2.79 15.29 -38.53
C SER A 693 2.95 15.15 -40.04
N ILE A 694 2.80 16.25 -40.79
CA ILE A 694 3.37 16.35 -42.13
C ILE A 694 4.47 17.42 -42.11
N ARG A 695 5.69 16.94 -42.32
CA ARG A 695 6.90 17.71 -42.61
C ARG A 695 6.73 18.54 -43.87
N GLU A 696 7.18 19.79 -43.80
CA GLU A 696 7.47 20.65 -44.95
C GLU A 696 8.55 20.04 -45.86
N GLN A 697 8.31 20.05 -47.18
CA GLN A 697 9.21 20.48 -48.29
C GLN A 697 8.37 20.56 -49.60
N PRO A 698 8.85 21.16 -50.70
CA PRO A 698 8.76 22.57 -51.04
C PRO A 698 7.89 22.84 -52.30
N ASN A 699 7.63 24.13 -52.55
CA ASN A 699 6.98 24.72 -53.73
C ASN A 699 7.21 23.97 -55.05
N VAL A 700 6.10 23.60 -55.72
CA VAL A 700 6.01 23.50 -57.18
C VAL A 700 4.71 24.16 -57.64
N GLU A 701 4.85 25.06 -58.61
CA GLU A 701 3.83 25.87 -59.23
C GLU A 701 2.79 25.07 -60.04
N SER A 702 1.69 25.77 -60.33
CA SER A 702 0.83 25.69 -61.53
C SER A 702 -0.42 24.79 -61.48
N GLY A 703 -1.54 25.37 -61.93
CA GLY A 703 -2.66 24.61 -62.47
C GLY A 703 -4.04 24.88 -61.87
N SER A 704 -4.58 26.07 -62.07
CA SER A 704 -6.03 26.32 -62.00
C SER A 704 -6.76 25.70 -63.22
N THR A 705 -8.09 25.56 -63.08
CA THR A 705 -9.13 25.12 -64.06
C THR A 705 -9.35 23.60 -64.07
N GLY A 706 -10.55 23.04 -63.94
CA GLY A 706 -11.93 23.55 -64.02
C GLY A 706 -12.75 22.51 -64.80
N ALA A 707 -13.87 22.04 -64.23
CA ALA A 707 -15.05 21.38 -64.87
C ALA A 707 -15.72 20.46 -63.83
N ASP A 708 -16.85 20.85 -63.26
CA ASP A 708 -18.21 20.56 -63.75
C ASP A 708 -18.54 19.06 -63.79
N THR A 709 -19.39 18.61 -62.86
CA THR A 709 -20.76 18.23 -63.22
C THR A 709 -21.65 18.06 -61.97
N SER A 710 -22.78 18.75 -62.03
CA SER A 710 -24.02 18.64 -61.25
C SER A 710 -24.44 17.22 -60.88
N ILE A 711 -25.13 16.99 -59.76
CA ILE A 711 -26.61 16.99 -59.65
C ILE A 711 -26.92 16.97 -58.13
N SER A 712 -27.42 18.09 -57.56
CA SER A 712 -28.77 18.31 -56.99
C SER A 712 -29.26 17.20 -56.04
N GLU A 713 -29.85 17.43 -54.86
CA GLU A 713 -30.43 18.60 -54.19
C GLU A 713 -30.72 18.11 -52.75
N ALA A 714 -30.29 18.84 -51.71
CA ALA A 714 -31.14 19.71 -50.88
C ALA A 714 -32.11 18.93 -49.95
N VAL A 715 -31.91 18.91 -48.61
CA VAL A 715 -32.25 19.99 -47.62
C VAL A 715 -33.79 20.08 -47.47
N ALA A 716 -34.46 20.12 -46.32
CA ALA A 716 -34.18 20.45 -44.91
C ALA A 716 -35.33 19.82 -44.07
N GLU A 717 -35.18 19.63 -42.75
CA GLU A 717 -35.85 20.43 -41.69
C GLU A 717 -37.39 20.50 -41.81
N THR A 718 -38.24 20.29 -40.80
CA THR A 718 -38.19 20.84 -39.45
C THR A 718 -39.30 20.21 -38.57
N GLU A 719 -39.16 20.42 -37.27
CA GLU A 719 -39.97 20.05 -36.11
C GLU A 719 -41.45 20.53 -36.10
N ILE A 720 -42.28 19.95 -35.21
CA ILE A 720 -43.04 20.62 -34.10
C ILE A 720 -44.35 19.90 -33.70
N GLU A 721 -44.43 19.61 -32.39
CA GLU A 721 -45.54 19.58 -31.41
C GLU A 721 -46.88 18.81 -31.61
N ALA A 722 -47.30 18.12 -30.53
CA ALA A 722 -48.46 18.46 -29.66
C ALA A 722 -49.30 17.26 -29.15
N GLU A 723 -49.33 17.14 -27.81
CA GLU A 723 -50.48 16.96 -26.89
C GLU A 723 -51.62 15.91 -27.09
N ALA A 724 -51.74 15.07 -26.05
CA ALA A 724 -52.89 14.86 -25.15
C ALA A 724 -54.13 13.97 -25.49
N GLU A 725 -54.45 13.16 -24.46
CA GLU A 725 -55.77 12.70 -23.95
C GLU A 725 -56.53 11.46 -24.53
N ALA A 726 -56.56 10.43 -23.67
CA ALA A 726 -57.72 9.79 -23.04
C ALA A 726 -58.64 8.76 -23.76
N GLU A 727 -58.71 7.60 -23.08
CA GLU A 727 -59.85 6.66 -22.88
C GLU A 727 -60.63 6.04 -24.05
N ARG A 728 -60.62 4.69 -24.13
CA ARG A 728 -61.75 3.79 -23.74
C ARG A 728 -61.50 2.33 -24.15
N ASN A 729 -61.92 1.45 -23.25
CA ASN A 729 -61.94 -0.02 -23.33
C ASN A 729 -63.10 -0.53 -24.22
N PRO A 730 -63.07 -1.80 -24.68
CA PRO A 730 -64.21 -2.68 -24.36
C PRO A 730 -63.87 -4.17 -24.10
N LYS A 731 -64.55 -4.72 -23.05
CA LYS A 731 -65.37 -5.96 -22.96
C LYS A 731 -64.84 -7.27 -23.58
N SER A 732 -65.18 -8.49 -23.15
CA SER A 732 -65.79 -9.17 -21.98
C SER A 732 -65.99 -10.62 -22.45
N ASP A 733 -65.86 -11.65 -21.60
CA ASP A 733 -66.84 -12.74 -21.51
C ASP A 733 -66.46 -13.78 -20.43
N HIS A 734 -67.50 -14.24 -19.73
CA HIS A 734 -67.53 -15.18 -18.60
C HIS A 734 -67.29 -16.65 -19.03
N PRO A 735 -67.00 -17.58 -18.09
CA PRO A 735 -68.07 -18.33 -17.41
C PRO A 735 -67.82 -18.66 -15.92
N ASN A 736 -68.87 -19.19 -15.30
CA ASN A 736 -69.06 -19.48 -13.88
C ASN A 736 -69.11 -21.01 -13.64
N ASN A 737 -68.86 -21.39 -12.38
CA ASN A 737 -69.31 -22.58 -11.63
C ASN A 737 -68.59 -23.95 -11.63
N ASN A 738 -68.33 -24.36 -10.38
CA ASN A 738 -68.62 -25.65 -9.71
C ASN A 738 -67.53 -26.72 -9.51
N THR A 739 -67.07 -26.75 -8.23
CA THR A 739 -67.04 -27.89 -7.28
C THR A 739 -66.43 -29.25 -7.64
N ASN A 740 -65.59 -29.70 -6.70
CA ASN A 740 -65.54 -31.04 -6.07
C ASN A 740 -64.50 -32.09 -6.51
N ILE A 741 -63.79 -32.59 -5.48
CA ILE A 741 -63.32 -33.97 -5.23
C ILE A 741 -61.95 -34.40 -5.81
N ALA A 742 -61.02 -34.71 -4.90
CA ALA A 742 -59.80 -35.54 -5.09
C ALA A 742 -60.15 -37.05 -5.07
N PRO A 743 -59.24 -38.05 -5.06
CA PRO A 743 -57.83 -38.19 -5.51
C PRO A 743 -57.58 -39.48 -6.37
N SER A 744 -56.41 -39.64 -7.00
CA SER A 744 -55.73 -40.94 -7.33
C SER A 744 -54.45 -40.67 -8.13
N LEU A 745 -53.24 -40.96 -7.63
CA LEU A 745 -52.50 -42.25 -7.67
C LEU A 745 -52.02 -42.71 -9.06
N GLU A 746 -50.70 -42.92 -9.12
CA GLU A 746 -49.90 -43.85 -9.93
C GLU A 746 -49.30 -43.48 -11.30
N GLN A 747 -47.95 -43.53 -11.29
CA GLN A 747 -47.02 -44.22 -12.21
C GLN A 747 -46.92 -43.75 -13.68
N SER A 748 -45.82 -43.10 -14.04
CA SER A 748 -44.63 -43.74 -14.65
C SER A 748 -43.48 -42.74 -14.76
#